data_AF-A0A2C5Z6B2-F1
#
_entry.id   AF-A0A2C5Z6B2-F1
#
_cell.length_a   1.000
_cell.length_b   1.000
_cell.length_c   1.000
_cell.angle_alpha   90.00
_cell.angle_beta   90.00
_cell.angle_gamma   90.00
#
_symmetry.space_group_name_H-M   'P 1'
#
loop_
_entity.id
_entity.type
_entity.pdbx_description
1 polymer ?
#
loop_
_entity_poly.entity_id
_entity_poly.type
_entity_poly.pdbx_seq_one_letter_code
_entity_poly.pdbx_strand_id
1 'polypeptide(L)'
;MAPPLIEFDATLKDLYQLGSTDLYASFVVPVDFVQLSRGLPISQKYIYQNPQSSSESVVSMRIMNQIITQFLTMIAGAINVVFFDLDMPGQTKGPDLQARADTEAVLGQIARHQRPSPKHVQDSSEIVLPPGAVIANFAPIDCLEHLPSLISFDAHYRALSKRDLALSGVPTPQTDVIDTMLDARQVQDPQLRAAEVRRMLELVKQKPLPYVVKLPQACAGRGTYIVRNQDDRSKTVEELGVVVDRMLGQLCDANSHLRPVCLILQELVAGSALAISMFISKAGEAVLTSCCDQKIGPHGRYDGGHIDYSQQPRLKTEYTPIAKQVTAYMHRLGYHGPASFDAMTGPDGQHLVIDMNARVAGSFALGLLKGFFHTARGFNNVSLITAGHLVIGLGEFRSRFSAEIDEGRLVIGGWCRETKTERSAAEPADFSFLLRPEVYHPLTTLHVPPPFLNSNKQSDPDASLDELLQRGQFRAAAIAAVRELTGSGVDPRDGRRILNLFYTRLACLTLIDATPLAAQEAKAVEDLRLYVEGDGGHLAPWPLRLLHVRLQALGFGDARRAVMSYHDLAREARLHIARARDDADARALWTARLDDLAIHVAGALVDMDDLAGAVHHLDSLPDAGGGGSRLALCRALLWLQVGDADRARQCATRCAHDADEVVRALCDMAEADYESALARWQAMDDDDEIVAVNKAVCFLYLGRMDEGRDAMEGLVTTTGAASHALLFNLSTMYELCTDGHRGLKLKLAERVAGLDESPAGWERVNADFKL
;
A
#
# COMPACT_ATOMS: atom_id res chain seq x y z
N MET A 1 -17.84 28.03 19.07
CA MET A 1 -17.74 29.42 18.54
C MET A 1 -18.12 29.35 17.06
N ALA A 2 -18.20 30.44 16.29
CA ALA A 2 -18.25 30.27 14.84
C ALA A 2 -16.85 29.80 14.37
N PRO A 3 -16.74 28.80 13.48
CA PRO A 3 -15.43 28.33 13.04
C PRO A 3 -14.70 29.44 12.30
N PRO A 4 -13.37 29.54 12.44
CA PRO A 4 -12.60 30.60 11.82
C PRO A 4 -12.66 30.47 10.30
N LEU A 5 -12.85 31.60 9.62
CA LEU A 5 -12.73 31.65 8.18
C LEU A 5 -11.26 31.46 7.77
N ILE A 6 -11.07 30.72 6.69
CA ILE A 6 -9.77 30.47 6.08
C ILE A 6 -9.36 31.71 5.30
N GLU A 7 -8.21 32.25 5.65
CA GLU A 7 -7.57 33.36 4.95
C GLU A 7 -6.18 32.87 4.50
N PHE A 8 -5.95 32.93 3.19
CA PHE A 8 -4.69 32.54 2.58
C PHE A 8 -3.72 33.73 2.58
N ASP A 9 -2.43 33.46 2.75
CA ASP A 9 -1.38 34.49 2.69
C ASP A 9 -1.34 35.19 1.32
N ALA A 10 -1.69 34.45 0.28
CA ALA A 10 -1.93 34.93 -1.07
C ALA A 10 -2.88 33.94 -1.78
N THR A 11 -3.62 34.43 -2.76
CA THR A 11 -4.44 33.59 -3.66
C THR A 11 -3.84 33.52 -5.05
N LEU A 12 -4.31 32.62 -5.92
CA LEU A 12 -3.90 32.63 -7.32
C LEU A 12 -4.20 33.99 -7.98
N LYS A 13 -5.33 34.62 -7.65
CA LYS A 13 -5.62 36.00 -8.09
C LYS A 13 -4.51 36.98 -7.72
N ASP A 14 -4.00 36.87 -6.49
CA ASP A 14 -2.91 37.73 -6.01
C ASP A 14 -1.58 37.39 -6.70
N LEU A 15 -1.31 36.11 -6.94
CA LEU A 15 -0.08 35.69 -7.60
C LEU A 15 -0.07 36.04 -9.09
N TYR A 16 -1.24 36.00 -9.73
CA TYR A 16 -1.45 36.48 -11.09
C TYR A 16 -1.45 38.02 -11.20
N GLN A 17 -1.24 38.79 -10.11
CA GLN A 17 -1.28 40.27 -10.06
C GLN A 17 -0.53 40.91 -11.23
N LEU A 18 -1.20 41.10 -12.37
CA LEU A 18 -0.71 41.74 -13.59
C LEU A 18 -1.89 41.89 -14.58
N GLY A 19 -2.51 43.07 -14.57
CA GLY A 19 -3.30 43.58 -15.70
C GLY A 19 -4.82 43.45 -15.59
N SER A 20 -5.50 44.40 -16.22
CA SER A 20 -6.96 44.58 -16.34
C SER A 20 -7.68 43.47 -17.13
N THR A 21 -7.26 42.22 -16.96
CA THR A 21 -7.77 41.06 -17.70
C THR A 21 -8.60 40.21 -16.76
N ASP A 22 -9.89 40.06 -17.07
CA ASP A 22 -10.79 39.20 -16.31
C ASP A 22 -10.36 37.73 -16.46
N LEU A 23 -9.88 37.13 -15.36
CA LEU A 23 -9.39 35.76 -15.33
C LEU A 23 -10.48 34.79 -14.90
N TYR A 24 -10.61 33.69 -15.66
CA TYR A 24 -11.38 32.51 -15.29
C TYR A 24 -10.43 31.34 -15.04
N ALA A 25 -10.84 30.36 -14.25
CA ALA A 25 -10.07 29.14 -14.04
C ALA A 25 -10.89 27.88 -14.28
N SER A 26 -10.23 26.80 -14.70
CA SER A 26 -10.80 25.47 -14.84
C SER A 26 -9.84 24.45 -14.21
N PHE A 27 -10.29 23.75 -13.17
CA PHE A 27 -9.49 22.74 -12.44
C PHE A 27 -9.78 21.31 -12.85
N VAL A 28 -10.18 21.10 -14.11
CA VAL A 28 -10.52 19.78 -14.62
C VAL A 28 -9.28 18.89 -14.70
N VAL A 29 -9.41 17.68 -14.14
CA VAL A 29 -8.38 16.64 -14.18
C VAL A 29 -8.56 15.82 -15.46
N PRO A 30 -7.55 15.73 -16.34
CA PRO A 30 -7.65 14.95 -17.58
C PRO A 30 -7.60 13.45 -17.28
N VAL A 31 -8.39 12.67 -18.03
CA VAL A 31 -8.46 11.20 -17.94
C VAL A 31 -8.64 10.62 -19.35
N ASP A 32 -8.09 9.43 -19.59
CA ASP A 32 -8.00 8.77 -20.90
C ASP A 32 -8.89 7.53 -21.07
N PHE A 33 -9.56 7.09 -20.00
CA PHE A 33 -10.26 5.79 -19.96
C PHE A 33 -11.72 5.89 -19.48
N VAL A 34 -12.07 6.93 -18.71
CA VAL A 34 -13.43 7.14 -18.19
C VAL A 34 -13.86 8.57 -18.50
N GLN A 35 -15.03 8.71 -19.12
CA GLN A 35 -15.67 10.00 -19.26
C GLN A 35 -16.23 10.45 -17.90
N LEU A 36 -15.69 11.52 -17.31
CA LEU A 36 -16.07 11.97 -15.94
C LEU A 36 -17.49 12.54 -15.88
N SER A 37 -17.95 13.14 -16.97
CA SER A 37 -19.33 13.58 -17.18
C SER A 37 -19.62 13.73 -18.68
N ARG A 38 -20.90 13.73 -19.05
CA ARG A 38 -21.32 13.97 -20.44
C ARG A 38 -20.71 15.23 -21.06
N GLY A 39 -20.61 16.31 -20.27
CA GLY A 39 -20.04 17.59 -20.69
C GLY A 39 -18.53 17.64 -20.85
N LEU A 40 -17.84 16.58 -20.43
CA LEU A 40 -16.38 16.51 -20.43
C LEU A 40 -15.91 15.28 -21.21
N PRO A 41 -15.85 15.34 -22.56
CA PRO A 41 -15.40 14.23 -23.38
C PRO A 41 -13.92 13.89 -23.12
N ILE A 42 -13.56 12.63 -23.38
CA ILE A 42 -12.17 12.16 -23.29
C ILE A 42 -11.31 12.89 -24.33
N SER A 43 -10.24 13.54 -23.87
CA SER A 43 -9.27 14.24 -24.72
C SER A 43 -8.61 13.30 -25.72
N GLN A 44 -8.59 13.67 -27.00
CA GLN A 44 -7.95 12.92 -28.09
C GLN A 44 -6.61 13.55 -28.51
N LYS A 45 -6.51 14.88 -28.45
CA LYS A 45 -5.29 15.64 -28.75
C LYS A 45 -4.35 15.66 -27.54
N TYR A 46 -4.84 16.07 -26.37
CA TYR A 46 -4.05 16.19 -25.15
C TYR A 46 -4.13 14.93 -24.27
N ILE A 47 -3.45 13.86 -24.70
CA ILE A 47 -3.55 12.54 -24.06
C ILE A 47 -2.84 12.50 -22.70
N TYR A 48 -3.49 11.91 -21.71
CA TYR A 48 -2.89 11.49 -20.43
C TYR A 48 -2.91 9.96 -20.36
N GLN A 49 -1.99 9.33 -19.63
CA GLN A 49 -1.97 7.89 -19.48
C GLN A 49 -2.39 7.47 -18.06
N ASN A 50 -3.30 6.50 -17.97
CA ASN A 50 -3.63 5.80 -16.73
C ASN A 50 -3.61 4.27 -16.92
N PRO A 51 -2.50 3.60 -16.59
CA PRO A 51 -2.36 2.17 -16.83
C PRO A 51 -3.12 1.28 -15.82
N GLN A 52 -3.47 1.82 -14.64
CA GLN A 52 -4.05 1.05 -13.51
C GLN A 52 -5.57 1.18 -13.35
N SER A 53 -6.31 1.70 -14.34
CA SER A 53 -7.74 1.93 -14.22
C SER A 53 -8.58 0.82 -14.85
N SER A 54 -8.88 -0.21 -14.07
CA SER A 54 -9.86 -1.25 -14.43
C SER A 54 -11.23 -1.05 -13.79
N SER A 55 -11.42 -0.05 -12.92
CA SER A 55 -12.71 0.17 -12.22
C SER A 55 -13.35 1.52 -12.53
N GLU A 56 -14.45 1.47 -13.28
CA GLU A 56 -15.42 2.56 -13.48
C GLU A 56 -16.26 2.76 -12.21
N SER A 57 -15.65 3.14 -11.08
CA SER A 57 -16.44 3.43 -9.89
C SER A 57 -16.96 4.87 -9.93
N VAL A 58 -18.26 5.06 -9.69
CA VAL A 58 -18.91 6.37 -9.48
C VAL A 58 -18.14 7.22 -8.47
N VAL A 59 -17.56 6.55 -7.48
CA VAL A 59 -16.65 7.12 -6.48
C VAL A 59 -15.45 7.82 -7.11
N SER A 60 -14.73 7.14 -8.02
CA SER A 60 -13.54 7.70 -8.67
C SER A 60 -13.89 8.95 -9.48
N MET A 61 -15.05 8.95 -10.15
CA MET A 61 -15.54 10.12 -10.88
C MET A 61 -15.83 11.31 -9.94
N ARG A 62 -16.47 11.06 -8.79
CA ARG A 62 -16.72 12.10 -7.78
C ARG A 62 -15.42 12.63 -7.16
N ILE A 63 -14.45 11.77 -6.88
CA ILE A 63 -13.15 12.21 -6.37
C ILE A 63 -12.47 13.15 -7.38
N MET A 64 -12.40 12.75 -8.65
CA MET A 64 -11.67 13.50 -9.68
C MET A 64 -12.38 14.80 -10.06
N ASN A 65 -13.70 14.77 -10.28
CA ASN A 65 -14.43 15.91 -10.82
C ASN A 65 -15.04 16.83 -9.74
N GLN A 66 -15.26 16.33 -8.51
CA GLN A 66 -15.82 17.13 -7.41
C GLN A 66 -14.79 17.43 -6.33
N ILE A 67 -14.23 16.42 -5.64
CA ILE A 67 -13.36 16.64 -4.47
C ILE A 67 -12.07 17.38 -4.86
N ILE A 68 -11.35 16.90 -5.88
CA ILE A 68 -10.09 17.51 -6.31
C ILE A 68 -10.35 18.93 -6.83
N THR A 69 -11.39 19.13 -7.65
CA THR A 69 -11.78 20.45 -8.16
C THR A 69 -12.09 21.43 -7.02
N GLN A 70 -12.84 21.01 -6.00
CA GLN A 70 -13.13 21.83 -4.81
C GLN A 70 -11.84 22.25 -4.10
N PHE A 71 -10.96 21.28 -3.84
CA PHE A 71 -9.70 21.52 -3.12
C PHE A 71 -8.79 22.51 -3.85
N LEU A 72 -8.57 22.30 -5.15
CA LEU A 72 -7.75 23.19 -5.97
C LEU A 72 -8.35 24.59 -6.10
N THR A 73 -9.69 24.68 -6.11
CA THR A 73 -10.41 25.95 -6.19
C THR A 73 -10.19 26.81 -4.94
N MET A 74 -9.97 26.21 -3.76
CA MET A 74 -9.88 26.97 -2.51
C MET A 74 -8.86 28.11 -2.56
N ILE A 75 -7.74 27.91 -3.25
CA ILE A 75 -6.67 28.90 -3.35
C ILE A 75 -6.85 29.91 -4.49
N ALA A 76 -7.92 29.80 -5.28
CA ALA A 76 -8.06 30.60 -6.50
C ALA A 76 -8.18 32.11 -6.22
N GLY A 77 -8.74 32.50 -5.07
CA GLY A 77 -9.11 33.89 -4.81
C GLY A 77 -10.45 34.23 -5.46
N ALA A 78 -10.84 35.51 -5.43
CA ALA A 78 -12.09 35.99 -6.03
C ALA A 78 -12.03 36.00 -7.58
N ILE A 79 -11.97 34.80 -8.15
CA ILE A 79 -11.94 34.42 -9.57
C ILE A 79 -13.20 33.61 -9.88
N ASN A 80 -13.70 33.70 -11.12
CA ASN A 80 -14.74 32.79 -11.61
C ASN A 80 -14.12 31.44 -11.97
N VAL A 81 -14.60 30.36 -11.34
CA VAL A 81 -14.05 29.01 -11.55
C VAL A 81 -15.11 28.13 -12.18
N VAL A 82 -14.81 27.53 -13.33
CA VAL A 82 -15.72 26.65 -14.06
C VAL A 82 -15.75 25.28 -13.39
N PHE A 83 -16.96 24.80 -13.09
CA PHE A 83 -17.23 23.46 -12.56
C PHE A 83 -18.11 22.71 -13.55
N PHE A 84 -17.66 21.54 -14.01
CA PHE A 84 -18.52 20.65 -14.80
C PHE A 84 -19.44 19.89 -13.87
N ASP A 85 -20.74 19.90 -14.15
CA ASP A 85 -21.71 19.16 -13.37
C ASP A 85 -21.47 17.65 -13.48
N LEU A 86 -21.75 16.96 -12.37
CA LEU A 86 -21.81 15.50 -12.34
C LEU A 86 -23.17 15.02 -12.87
N ASP A 87 -23.14 13.95 -13.65
CA ASP A 87 -24.35 13.25 -14.09
C ASP A 87 -25.02 12.54 -12.90
N MET A 88 -26.35 12.61 -12.81
CA MET A 88 -27.11 11.93 -11.77
C MET A 88 -27.10 10.39 -11.98
N PRO A 89 -26.73 9.58 -10.96
CA PRO A 89 -26.84 8.14 -11.05
C PRO A 89 -28.28 7.70 -11.30
N GLY A 90 -28.54 7.00 -12.42
CA GLY A 90 -29.86 6.44 -12.74
C GLY A 90 -30.91 7.43 -13.28
N GLN A 91 -30.58 8.71 -13.52
CA GLN A 91 -31.47 9.65 -14.20
C GLN A 91 -30.91 10.04 -15.57
N THR A 92 -31.79 10.13 -16.56
CA THR A 92 -31.41 10.44 -17.95
C THR A 92 -31.21 11.93 -18.23
N LYS A 93 -31.63 12.84 -17.32
CA LYS A 93 -31.54 14.31 -17.49
C LYS A 93 -31.34 15.08 -16.16
N GLY A 94 -30.41 16.04 -16.15
CA GLY A 94 -30.24 17.06 -15.11
C GLY A 94 -28.99 16.89 -14.23
N PRO A 95 -28.40 18.00 -13.73
CA PRO A 95 -27.19 17.96 -12.91
C PRO A 95 -27.45 17.58 -11.45
N ASP A 96 -26.46 16.99 -10.78
CA ASP A 96 -26.49 16.76 -9.32
C ASP A 96 -26.40 18.08 -8.55
N LEU A 97 -27.56 18.65 -8.18
CA LEU A 97 -27.64 19.90 -7.41
C LEU A 97 -27.02 19.77 -6.01
N GLN A 98 -26.93 18.57 -5.45
CA GLN A 98 -26.29 18.37 -4.15
C GLN A 98 -24.77 18.55 -4.25
N ALA A 99 -24.16 18.17 -5.38
CA ALA A 99 -22.75 18.41 -5.63
C ALA A 99 -22.42 19.92 -5.69
N ARG A 100 -23.34 20.73 -6.24
CA ARG A 100 -23.22 22.20 -6.20
C ARG A 100 -23.30 22.72 -4.77
N ALA A 101 -24.27 22.26 -3.98
CA ALA A 101 -24.42 22.66 -2.58
C ALA A 101 -23.22 22.26 -1.70
N ASP A 102 -22.63 21.07 -1.93
CA ASP A 102 -21.42 20.64 -1.23
C ASP A 102 -20.23 21.54 -1.59
N THR A 103 -20.10 21.96 -2.86
CA THR A 103 -19.07 22.90 -3.32
C THR A 103 -19.20 24.25 -2.63
N GLU A 104 -20.42 24.81 -2.57
CA GLU A 104 -20.69 26.05 -1.84
C GLU A 104 -20.37 25.92 -0.34
N ALA A 105 -20.69 24.78 0.27
CA ALA A 105 -20.40 24.53 1.69
C ALA A 105 -18.89 24.42 2.00
N VAL A 106 -18.09 23.90 1.07
CA VAL A 106 -16.63 23.84 1.17
C VAL A 106 -16.02 25.23 0.98
N LEU A 107 -16.39 25.95 -0.09
CA LEU A 107 -15.88 27.29 -0.37
C LEU A 107 -16.37 28.35 0.64
N GLY A 108 -17.50 28.10 1.30
CA GLY A 108 -18.04 28.93 2.38
C GLY A 108 -17.11 29.07 3.59
N GLN A 109 -16.14 28.17 3.75
CA GLN A 109 -15.11 28.24 4.79
C GLN A 109 -14.10 29.37 4.55
N ILE A 110 -14.00 29.90 3.32
CA ILE A 110 -13.02 30.91 2.92
C ILE A 110 -13.53 32.31 3.24
N ALA A 111 -12.63 33.19 3.66
CA ALA A 111 -12.89 34.61 3.86
C ALA A 111 -13.55 35.23 2.62
N ARG A 112 -14.60 36.03 2.82
CA ARG A 112 -15.47 36.51 1.73
C ARG A 112 -14.73 37.24 0.61
N HIS A 113 -13.64 37.95 0.93
CA HIS A 113 -12.86 38.72 -0.04
C HIS A 113 -11.91 37.86 -0.89
N GLN A 114 -11.57 36.65 -0.44
CA GLN A 114 -10.78 35.65 -1.17
C GLN A 114 -11.63 34.54 -1.78
N ARG A 115 -12.95 34.54 -1.56
CA ARG A 115 -13.81 33.42 -1.95
C ARG A 115 -13.97 33.35 -3.48
N PRO A 116 -13.66 32.21 -4.11
CA PRO A 116 -13.93 31.98 -5.53
C PRO A 116 -15.42 31.94 -5.85
N SER A 117 -15.77 32.23 -7.10
CA SER A 117 -17.15 32.18 -7.61
C SER A 117 -17.32 30.96 -8.53
N PRO A 118 -17.96 29.87 -8.07
CA PRO A 118 -18.19 28.70 -8.91
C PRO A 118 -19.18 29.01 -10.04
N LYS A 119 -18.87 28.54 -11.24
CA LYS A 119 -19.70 28.62 -12.47
C LYS A 119 -19.96 27.21 -12.98
N HIS A 120 -21.13 26.68 -12.65
CA HIS A 120 -21.51 25.33 -13.02
C HIS A 120 -22.00 25.26 -14.47
N VAL A 121 -21.46 24.32 -15.24
CA VAL A 121 -21.82 24.06 -16.64
C VAL A 121 -22.08 22.56 -16.84
N GLN A 122 -23.03 22.23 -17.69
CA GLN A 122 -23.28 20.84 -18.10
C GLN A 122 -22.45 20.43 -19.31
N ASP A 123 -21.97 21.40 -20.10
CA ASP A 123 -21.18 21.16 -21.31
C ASP A 123 -20.16 22.28 -21.53
N SER A 124 -19.03 21.93 -22.13
CA SER A 124 -17.97 22.91 -22.46
C SER A 124 -18.46 24.07 -23.33
N SER A 125 -19.49 23.85 -24.16
CA SER A 125 -20.10 24.88 -25.03
C SER A 125 -20.91 25.93 -24.28
N GLU A 126 -21.29 25.68 -23.02
CA GLU A 126 -21.98 26.65 -22.16
C GLU A 126 -21.03 27.69 -21.56
N ILE A 127 -19.71 27.49 -21.69
CA ILE A 127 -18.71 28.40 -21.13
C ILE A 127 -18.62 29.66 -21.99
N VAL A 128 -19.19 30.74 -21.48
CA VAL A 128 -19.12 32.06 -22.12
C VAL A 128 -18.17 32.96 -21.34
N LEU A 129 -17.04 33.29 -21.96
CA LEU A 129 -16.09 34.27 -21.42
C LEU A 129 -16.46 35.69 -21.87
N PRO A 130 -16.46 36.68 -20.97
CA PRO A 130 -16.60 38.09 -21.35
C PRO A 130 -15.52 38.54 -22.35
N PRO A 131 -15.76 39.57 -23.17
CA PRO A 131 -14.74 40.12 -24.06
C PRO A 131 -13.45 40.49 -23.31
N GLY A 132 -12.32 39.97 -23.77
CA GLY A 132 -11.02 40.20 -23.15
C GLY A 132 -10.72 39.33 -21.93
N ALA A 133 -11.67 38.49 -21.48
CA ALA A 133 -11.41 37.50 -20.45
C ALA A 133 -10.65 36.29 -21.01
N VAL A 134 -9.84 35.65 -20.18
CA VAL A 134 -9.07 34.44 -20.53
C VAL A 134 -9.24 33.37 -19.47
N ILE A 135 -9.05 32.11 -19.86
CA ILE A 135 -9.09 30.95 -18.96
C ILE A 135 -7.69 30.42 -18.63
N ALA A 136 -7.43 30.19 -17.35
CA ALA A 136 -6.30 29.41 -16.85
C ALA A 136 -6.75 27.98 -16.57
N ASN A 137 -6.19 27.02 -17.31
CA ASN A 137 -6.54 25.61 -17.16
C ASN A 137 -5.57 24.92 -16.20
N PHE A 138 -6.06 23.90 -15.50
CA PHE A 138 -5.22 22.98 -14.72
C PHE A 138 -4.42 22.03 -15.61
N ALA A 139 -5.04 21.56 -16.70
CA ALA A 139 -4.38 20.82 -17.75
C ALA A 139 -5.05 21.10 -19.10
N PRO A 140 -4.33 20.94 -20.21
CA PRO A 140 -4.90 21.01 -21.56
C PRO A 140 -5.93 19.90 -21.79
N ILE A 141 -7.10 20.27 -22.29
CA ILE A 141 -8.19 19.35 -22.67
C ILE A 141 -8.85 19.90 -23.94
N ASP A 142 -9.05 19.04 -24.94
CA ASP A 142 -9.47 19.43 -26.29
C ASP A 142 -10.77 20.26 -26.29
N CYS A 143 -11.74 19.86 -25.45
CA CYS A 143 -13.04 20.53 -25.40
C CYS A 143 -12.96 21.97 -24.90
N LEU A 144 -11.85 22.40 -24.29
CA LEU A 144 -11.64 23.78 -23.83
C LEU A 144 -10.74 24.59 -24.78
N GLU A 145 -10.14 23.96 -25.80
CA GLU A 145 -9.16 24.60 -26.69
C GLU A 145 -9.76 25.76 -27.52
N HIS A 146 -11.07 25.75 -27.72
CA HIS A 146 -11.80 26.81 -28.41
C HIS A 146 -11.91 28.13 -27.61
N LEU A 147 -11.58 28.11 -26.31
CA LEU A 147 -11.66 29.29 -25.43
C LEU A 147 -10.35 30.11 -25.45
N PRO A 148 -10.42 31.45 -25.38
CA PRO A 148 -9.25 32.29 -25.12
C PRO A 148 -8.54 31.86 -23.84
N SER A 149 -7.29 31.39 -23.96
CA SER A 149 -6.52 30.84 -22.85
C SER A 149 -5.32 31.72 -22.49
N LEU A 150 -4.97 31.72 -21.20
CA LEU A 150 -3.81 32.46 -20.70
C LEU A 150 -2.49 31.90 -21.24
N ILE A 151 -2.44 30.59 -21.46
CA ILE A 151 -1.30 29.85 -21.99
C ILE A 151 -1.82 28.99 -23.12
N SER A 152 -1.09 28.92 -24.23
CA SER A 152 -1.39 27.98 -25.31
C SER A 152 -1.45 26.55 -24.76
N PHE A 153 -2.47 25.79 -25.15
CA PHE A 153 -2.67 24.42 -24.71
C PHE A 153 -1.49 23.51 -25.07
N ASP A 154 -0.91 23.65 -26.27
CA ASP A 154 0.29 22.92 -26.69
C ASP A 154 1.50 23.25 -25.79
N ALA A 155 1.72 24.54 -25.50
CA ALA A 155 2.80 24.97 -24.61
C ALA A 155 2.62 24.43 -23.19
N HIS A 156 1.39 24.47 -22.67
CA HIS A 156 1.06 23.93 -21.36
C HIS A 156 1.20 22.40 -21.31
N TYR A 157 0.83 21.69 -22.39
CA TYR A 157 0.99 20.24 -22.48
C TYR A 157 2.48 19.86 -22.45
N ARG A 158 3.32 20.57 -23.21
CA ARG A 158 4.77 20.38 -23.20
C ARG A 158 5.41 20.75 -21.85
N ALA A 159 4.87 21.75 -21.15
CA ALA A 159 5.28 22.07 -19.79
C ALA A 159 4.94 20.97 -18.75
N LEU A 160 4.08 20.01 -19.10
CA LEU A 160 3.74 18.85 -18.25
C LEU A 160 4.46 17.56 -18.70
N SER A 161 5.15 17.60 -19.83
CA SER A 161 5.78 16.45 -20.47
C SER A 161 7.08 16.07 -19.79
N LYS A 162 7.16 14.82 -19.29
CA LYS A 162 8.40 14.25 -18.76
C LYS A 162 9.49 14.11 -19.82
N ARG A 163 9.10 13.92 -21.07
CA ARG A 163 10.00 13.94 -22.23
C ARG A 163 10.64 15.32 -22.41
N ASP A 164 9.84 16.37 -22.43
CA ASP A 164 10.36 17.72 -22.62
C ASP A 164 11.21 18.16 -21.41
N LEU A 165 10.87 17.75 -20.19
CA LEU A 165 11.72 17.93 -19.00
C LEU A 165 13.10 17.27 -19.20
N ALA A 166 13.15 16.00 -19.63
CA ALA A 166 14.42 15.29 -19.87
C ALA A 166 15.30 16.00 -20.93
N LEU A 167 14.69 16.72 -21.87
CA LEU A 167 15.38 17.44 -22.95
C LEU A 167 15.57 18.95 -22.64
N SER A 168 15.15 19.41 -21.47
CA SER A 168 15.05 20.84 -21.14
C SER A 168 16.40 21.52 -20.82
N GLY A 169 17.40 20.72 -20.44
CA GLY A 169 18.65 21.19 -19.82
C GLY A 169 18.55 21.51 -18.33
N VAL A 170 17.37 21.36 -17.71
CA VAL A 170 17.23 21.35 -16.25
C VAL A 170 17.92 20.09 -15.72
N PRO A 171 18.66 20.15 -14.60
CA PRO A 171 19.23 18.98 -13.96
C PRO A 171 18.17 17.93 -13.65
N THR A 172 18.28 16.77 -14.28
CA THR A 172 17.48 15.57 -14.03
C THR A 172 18.44 14.39 -13.81
N PRO A 173 18.00 13.29 -13.16
CA PRO A 173 18.77 12.05 -13.23
C PRO A 173 19.05 11.65 -14.69
N GLN A 174 20.12 10.89 -14.95
CA GLN A 174 20.47 10.49 -16.30
C GLN A 174 19.28 9.78 -16.97
N THR A 175 18.88 10.30 -18.12
CA THR A 175 17.62 9.93 -18.77
C THR A 175 17.81 9.68 -20.26
N ASP A 176 17.33 8.53 -20.71
CA ASP A 176 17.19 8.19 -22.12
C ASP A 176 15.70 8.33 -22.50
N VAL A 177 15.42 9.04 -23.59
CA VAL A 177 14.07 9.16 -24.14
C VAL A 177 13.92 8.18 -25.31
N ILE A 178 12.91 7.31 -25.22
CA ILE A 178 12.55 6.38 -26.29
C ILE A 178 11.31 6.93 -26.99
N ASP A 179 11.50 7.64 -28.09
CA ASP A 179 10.39 8.10 -28.93
C ASP A 179 9.87 7.01 -29.85
N THR A 180 8.60 7.10 -30.23
CA THR A 180 8.09 6.33 -31.35
C THR A 180 8.72 6.76 -32.68
N MET A 181 8.97 5.79 -33.55
CA MET A 181 9.42 5.98 -34.93
C MET A 181 8.26 6.01 -35.94
N LEU A 182 7.02 5.76 -35.49
CA LEU A 182 5.84 5.75 -36.35
C LEU A 182 5.15 7.11 -36.37
N ASP A 183 4.59 7.47 -37.52
CA ASP A 183 3.64 8.57 -37.66
C ASP A 183 2.18 8.14 -37.49
N ALA A 184 1.28 9.12 -37.45
CA ALA A 184 -0.17 8.93 -37.26
C ALA A 184 -0.85 8.01 -38.31
N ARG A 185 -0.27 7.87 -39.50
CA ARG A 185 -0.79 6.99 -40.56
C ARG A 185 -0.22 5.59 -40.41
N GLN A 186 1.07 5.47 -40.08
CA GLN A 186 1.75 4.19 -39.92
C GLN A 186 1.22 3.39 -38.72
N VAL A 187 0.81 4.04 -37.63
CA VAL A 187 0.22 3.35 -36.46
C VAL A 187 -1.12 2.65 -36.76
N GLN A 188 -1.76 2.97 -37.88
CA GLN A 188 -2.98 2.29 -38.32
C GLN A 188 -2.70 0.88 -38.89
N ASP A 189 -1.45 0.59 -39.28
CA ASP A 189 -1.02 -0.76 -39.65
C ASP A 189 -0.70 -1.59 -38.39
N PRO A 190 -1.48 -2.64 -38.08
CA PRO A 190 -1.26 -3.44 -36.88
C PRO A 190 0.11 -4.13 -36.82
N GLN A 191 0.71 -4.45 -37.97
CA GLN A 191 2.02 -5.11 -38.01
C GLN A 191 3.14 -4.14 -37.66
N LEU A 192 3.10 -2.93 -38.22
CA LEU A 192 4.04 -1.87 -37.89
C LEU A 192 3.90 -1.46 -36.43
N ARG A 193 2.67 -1.31 -35.93
CA ARG A 193 2.41 -0.97 -34.53
C ARG A 193 2.95 -2.02 -33.57
N ALA A 194 2.68 -3.31 -33.81
CA ALA A 194 3.19 -4.39 -32.98
C ALA A 194 4.73 -4.50 -33.04
N ALA A 195 5.35 -4.22 -34.19
CA ALA A 195 6.81 -4.16 -34.32
C ALA A 195 7.40 -3.01 -33.50
N GLU A 196 6.74 -1.86 -33.49
CA GLU A 196 7.17 -0.70 -32.72
C GLU A 196 7.06 -0.91 -31.22
N VAL A 197 5.97 -1.52 -30.73
CA VAL A 197 5.85 -1.95 -29.33
C VAL A 197 7.04 -2.83 -28.94
N ARG A 198 7.36 -3.85 -29.74
CA ARG A 198 8.52 -4.72 -29.47
C ARG A 198 9.83 -3.95 -29.42
N ARG A 199 10.06 -3.03 -30.35
CA ARG A 199 11.29 -2.20 -30.40
C ARG A 199 11.43 -1.34 -29.16
N MET A 200 10.37 -0.64 -28.75
CA MET A 200 10.40 0.23 -27.57
C MET A 200 10.64 -0.58 -26.28
N LEU A 201 9.97 -1.73 -26.11
CA LEU A 201 10.15 -2.57 -24.93
C LEU A 201 11.52 -3.25 -24.88
N GLU A 202 12.14 -3.54 -26.02
CA GLU A 202 13.48 -4.12 -26.06
C GLU A 202 14.52 -3.17 -25.45
N LEU A 203 14.40 -1.87 -25.70
CA LEU A 203 15.26 -0.85 -25.08
C LEU A 203 15.06 -0.79 -23.54
N VAL A 204 13.83 -1.01 -23.06
CA VAL A 204 13.55 -1.12 -21.63
C VAL A 204 14.24 -2.36 -21.03
N LYS A 205 14.19 -3.50 -21.71
CA LYS A 205 14.83 -4.76 -21.25
C LYS A 205 16.35 -4.65 -21.16
N GLN A 206 16.96 -3.87 -22.05
CA GLN A 206 18.42 -3.71 -22.12
C GLN A 206 18.99 -2.77 -21.05
N LYS A 207 18.16 -1.94 -20.39
CA LYS A 207 18.63 -1.01 -19.36
C LYS A 207 19.20 -1.76 -18.16
N PRO A 208 20.43 -1.46 -17.69
CA PRO A 208 20.97 -2.06 -16.47
C PRO A 208 20.10 -1.75 -15.24
N LEU A 209 19.96 -2.73 -14.34
CA LEU A 209 19.23 -2.57 -13.09
C LEU A 209 20.10 -1.88 -12.03
N PRO A 210 19.52 -1.10 -11.10
CA PRO A 210 18.11 -0.68 -11.06
C PRO A 210 17.83 0.58 -11.90
N TYR A 211 16.60 0.74 -12.37
CA TYR A 211 16.18 1.92 -13.14
C TYR A 211 14.72 2.29 -12.91
N VAL A 212 14.32 3.46 -13.41
CA VAL A 212 12.93 3.92 -13.44
C VAL A 212 12.49 4.08 -14.89
N VAL A 213 11.30 3.62 -15.24
CA VAL A 213 10.67 3.94 -16.52
C VAL A 213 9.38 4.71 -16.28
N LYS A 214 9.18 5.81 -17.03
CA LYS A 214 8.01 6.69 -16.89
C LYS A 214 7.29 6.87 -18.22
N LEU A 215 5.97 6.97 -18.14
CA LEU A 215 5.10 7.41 -19.23
C LEU A 215 5.19 8.94 -19.40
N PRO A 216 4.92 9.50 -20.60
CA PRO A 216 5.13 10.92 -20.86
C PRO A 216 4.25 11.85 -20.05
N GLN A 217 2.98 11.47 -19.84
CA GLN A 217 1.96 12.25 -19.14
C GLN A 217 1.13 11.32 -18.25
N ALA A 218 1.33 11.38 -16.93
CA ALA A 218 0.53 10.60 -16.00
C ALA A 218 0.33 11.36 -14.68
N CYS A 219 -0.76 11.07 -13.99
CA CYS A 219 -1.12 11.70 -12.73
C CYS A 219 -0.84 10.77 -11.54
N ALA A 220 -0.48 11.36 -10.39
CA ALA A 220 -0.37 10.68 -9.08
C ALA A 220 0.52 9.43 -9.06
N GLY A 221 1.66 9.46 -9.77
CA GLY A 221 2.64 8.36 -9.80
C GLY A 221 2.25 7.17 -10.69
N ARG A 222 1.04 7.15 -11.26
CA ARG A 222 0.48 5.98 -11.99
C ARG A 222 1.26 5.58 -13.23
N GLY A 223 2.04 6.48 -13.82
CA GLY A 223 2.91 6.19 -14.97
C GLY A 223 4.38 6.08 -14.60
N THR A 224 4.74 5.76 -13.35
CA THR A 224 6.13 5.60 -12.90
C THR A 224 6.36 4.17 -12.42
N TYR A 225 7.30 3.48 -13.03
CA TYR A 225 7.66 2.10 -12.71
C TYR A 225 9.09 2.06 -12.18
N ILE A 226 9.25 1.60 -10.94
CA ILE A 226 10.57 1.39 -10.33
C ILE A 226 10.96 -0.06 -10.54
N VAL A 227 12.06 -0.29 -11.26
CA VAL A 227 12.52 -1.62 -11.66
C VAL A 227 13.82 -1.95 -10.93
N ARG A 228 13.73 -2.79 -9.88
CA ARG A 228 14.90 -3.12 -9.04
C ARG A 228 15.54 -4.43 -9.43
N ASN A 229 14.74 -5.40 -9.87
CA ASN A 229 15.18 -6.76 -10.18
C ASN A 229 14.55 -7.26 -11.50
N GLN A 230 14.85 -8.50 -11.88
CA GLN A 230 14.34 -9.10 -13.13
C GLN A 230 12.83 -9.37 -13.10
N ASP A 231 12.26 -9.62 -11.92
CA ASP A 231 10.83 -9.87 -11.78
C ASP A 231 10.04 -8.56 -11.98
N ASP A 232 10.50 -7.47 -11.36
CA ASP A 232 9.98 -6.13 -11.59
C ASP A 232 10.05 -5.78 -13.08
N ARG A 233 11.17 -6.09 -13.74
CA ARG A 233 11.37 -5.83 -15.16
C ARG A 233 10.33 -6.60 -15.99
N SER A 234 10.15 -7.88 -15.71
CA SER A 234 9.23 -8.74 -16.45
C SER A 234 7.80 -8.24 -16.35
N LYS A 235 7.33 -7.91 -15.14
CA LYS A 235 6.01 -7.32 -14.89
C LYS A 235 5.84 -5.96 -15.56
N THR A 236 6.85 -5.10 -15.44
CA THR A 236 6.84 -3.76 -16.04
C THR A 236 6.76 -3.83 -17.56
N VAL A 237 7.52 -4.73 -18.19
CA VAL A 237 7.52 -4.92 -19.64
C VAL A 237 6.16 -5.44 -20.14
N GLU A 238 5.55 -6.37 -19.41
CA GLU A 238 4.22 -6.89 -19.74
C GLU A 238 3.16 -5.79 -19.70
N GLU A 239 3.11 -5.01 -18.61
CA GLU A 239 2.16 -3.91 -18.46
C GLU A 239 2.40 -2.80 -19.50
N LEU A 240 3.67 -2.41 -19.70
CA LEU A 240 4.03 -1.41 -20.70
C LEU A 240 3.69 -1.84 -22.12
N GLY A 241 3.67 -3.14 -22.44
CA GLY A 241 3.26 -3.61 -23.77
C GLY A 241 1.84 -3.21 -24.12
N VAL A 242 0.91 -3.37 -23.19
CA VAL A 242 -0.49 -2.96 -23.37
C VAL A 242 -0.61 -1.44 -23.44
N VAL A 243 0.12 -0.73 -22.58
CA VAL A 243 0.06 0.74 -22.49
C VAL A 243 0.66 1.41 -23.73
N VAL A 244 1.80 0.91 -24.24
CA VAL A 244 2.46 1.43 -25.44
C VAL A 244 1.62 1.18 -26.69
N ASP A 245 1.01 0.00 -26.84
CA ASP A 245 0.09 -0.25 -27.97
C ASP A 245 -1.10 0.73 -27.95
N ARG A 246 -1.65 0.98 -26.76
CA ARG A 246 -2.72 1.98 -26.57
C ARG A 246 -2.27 3.38 -26.95
N MET A 247 -1.12 3.84 -26.46
CA MET A 247 -0.58 5.16 -26.79
C MET A 247 -0.37 5.31 -28.31
N LEU A 248 0.17 4.27 -28.97
CA LEU A 248 0.32 4.25 -30.43
C LEU A 248 -1.02 4.33 -31.15
N GLY A 249 -2.06 3.65 -30.66
CA GLY A 249 -3.41 3.72 -31.21
C GLY A 249 -4.08 5.10 -31.06
N GLN A 250 -3.63 5.92 -30.11
CA GLN A 250 -4.13 7.29 -29.88
C GLN A 250 -3.32 8.36 -30.65
N LEU A 251 -2.21 7.99 -31.30
CA LEU A 251 -1.43 8.91 -32.11
C LEU A 251 -2.21 9.33 -33.35
N CYS A 252 -2.39 10.64 -33.55
CA CYS A 252 -3.11 11.21 -34.68
C CYS A 252 -2.43 12.49 -35.19
N ASP A 253 -2.86 12.99 -36.35
CA ASP A 253 -2.28 14.20 -36.96
C ASP A 253 -2.39 15.41 -36.01
N ALA A 254 -3.45 15.49 -35.20
CA ALA A 254 -3.70 16.59 -34.27
C ALA A 254 -2.75 16.62 -33.05
N ASN A 255 -2.11 15.49 -32.70
CA ASN A 255 -1.24 15.39 -31.52
C ASN A 255 0.20 14.96 -31.82
N SER A 256 0.50 14.55 -33.05
CA SER A 256 1.82 14.04 -33.45
C SER A 256 2.99 14.98 -33.12
N HIS A 257 2.78 16.30 -33.22
CA HIS A 257 3.77 17.32 -32.89
C HIS A 257 4.08 17.43 -31.39
N LEU A 258 3.18 16.94 -30.53
CA LEU A 258 3.34 16.92 -29.07
C LEU A 258 4.15 15.72 -28.57
N ARG A 259 4.46 14.74 -29.45
CA ARG A 259 5.18 13.51 -29.12
C ARG A 259 4.56 12.73 -27.92
N PRO A 260 3.25 12.41 -27.96
CA PRO A 260 2.56 11.78 -26.83
C PRO A 260 2.96 10.31 -26.61
N VAL A 261 3.70 9.70 -27.55
CA VAL A 261 4.12 8.29 -27.48
C VAL A 261 5.63 8.21 -27.32
N CYS A 262 6.07 8.08 -26.08
CA CYS A 262 7.46 7.82 -25.74
C CYS A 262 7.57 7.10 -24.37
N LEU A 263 8.77 6.67 -24.02
CA LEU A 263 9.11 6.19 -22.67
C LEU A 263 10.32 6.97 -22.16
N ILE A 264 10.29 7.31 -20.87
CA ILE A 264 11.37 8.04 -20.19
C ILE A 264 12.10 7.04 -19.30
N LEU A 265 13.31 6.67 -19.69
CA LEU A 265 14.10 5.64 -19.04
C LEU A 265 15.24 6.28 -18.25
N GLN A 266 15.15 6.24 -16.93
CA GLN A 266 15.89 7.10 -16.04
C GLN A 266 16.65 6.29 -14.97
N GLU A 267 17.81 6.78 -14.54
CA GLU A 267 18.51 6.21 -13.39
C GLU A 267 17.70 6.34 -12.10
N LEU A 268 17.80 5.32 -11.24
CA LEU A 268 17.17 5.35 -9.92
C LEU A 268 18.02 6.19 -8.95
N VAL A 269 17.45 7.29 -8.47
CA VAL A 269 18.07 8.10 -7.41
C VAL A 269 17.60 7.61 -6.04
N ALA A 270 18.52 7.44 -5.11
CA ALA A 270 18.20 7.03 -3.75
C ALA A 270 17.61 8.19 -2.92
N GLY A 271 16.80 7.85 -1.92
CA GLY A 271 16.22 8.82 -0.98
C GLY A 271 14.76 9.17 -1.27
N SER A 272 14.32 10.29 -0.71
CA SER A 272 12.93 10.78 -0.81
C SER A 272 12.86 12.04 -1.66
N ALA A 273 11.76 12.19 -2.39
CA ALA A 273 11.48 13.39 -3.16
C ALA A 273 10.81 14.45 -2.30
N LEU A 274 11.23 15.71 -2.48
CA LEU A 274 10.55 16.88 -1.95
C LEU A 274 9.71 17.51 -3.08
N ALA A 275 8.49 17.93 -2.76
CA ALA A 275 7.63 18.69 -3.69
C ALA A 275 7.83 20.19 -3.48
N ILE A 276 8.38 20.89 -4.48
CA ILE A 276 8.63 22.33 -4.44
C ILE A 276 7.51 23.02 -5.22
N SER A 277 6.68 23.81 -4.54
CA SER A 277 5.62 24.61 -5.14
C SER A 277 6.06 26.05 -5.34
N MET A 278 5.74 26.62 -6.50
CA MET A 278 6.07 27.98 -6.85
C MET A 278 5.08 28.59 -7.84
N PHE A 279 5.05 29.91 -7.93
CA PHE A 279 4.36 30.60 -9.00
C PHE A 279 5.38 31.22 -9.95
N ILE A 280 5.16 31.06 -11.26
CA ILE A 280 5.98 31.66 -12.31
C ILE A 280 5.27 32.90 -12.84
N SER A 281 5.85 34.07 -12.61
CA SER A 281 5.28 35.34 -13.11
C SER A 281 5.40 35.45 -14.63
N LYS A 282 4.60 36.33 -15.23
CA LYS A 282 4.71 36.67 -16.66
C LYS A 282 6.10 37.21 -17.04
N ALA A 283 6.79 37.85 -16.09
CA ALA A 283 8.15 38.33 -16.25
C ALA A 283 9.21 37.22 -16.16
N GLY A 284 8.82 35.97 -15.86
CA GLY A 284 9.74 34.84 -15.72
C GLY A 284 10.41 34.76 -14.34
N GLU A 285 9.76 35.28 -13.30
CA GLU A 285 10.27 35.22 -11.92
C GLU A 285 9.60 34.09 -11.14
N ALA A 286 10.38 33.41 -10.30
CA ALA A 286 9.91 32.32 -9.44
C ALA A 286 9.52 32.85 -8.05
N VAL A 287 8.29 32.60 -7.63
CA VAL A 287 7.80 32.89 -6.28
C VAL A 287 7.56 31.56 -5.56
N LEU A 288 8.52 31.10 -4.76
CA LEU A 288 8.41 29.81 -4.03
C LEU A 288 7.38 29.93 -2.91
N THR A 289 6.35 29.08 -2.96
CA THR A 289 5.27 29.04 -1.96
C THR A 289 5.58 28.05 -0.85
N SER A 290 6.07 26.84 -1.18
CA SER A 290 6.42 25.82 -0.19
C SER A 290 7.38 24.75 -0.72
N CYS A 291 8.02 24.06 0.22
CA CYS A 291 8.72 22.80 0.02
C CYS A 291 8.10 21.78 0.97
N CYS A 292 7.49 20.72 0.43
CA CYS A 292 6.69 19.76 1.20
C CYS A 292 7.22 18.33 1.03
N ASP A 293 7.20 17.56 2.11
CA ASP A 293 7.42 16.12 2.04
C ASP A 293 6.28 15.46 1.28
N GLN A 294 6.59 14.42 0.51
CA GLN A 294 5.59 13.63 -0.20
C GLN A 294 5.27 12.36 0.58
N LYS A 295 3.97 12.11 0.77
CA LYS A 295 3.48 10.82 1.26
C LYS A 295 3.14 9.95 0.07
N ILE A 296 3.99 8.96 -0.19
CA ILE A 296 3.78 7.97 -1.25
C ILE A 296 3.37 6.64 -0.60
N GLY A 297 2.21 6.12 -0.99
CA GLY A 297 1.69 4.84 -0.55
C GLY A 297 2.47 3.65 -1.11
N PRO A 298 2.23 2.42 -0.60
CA PRO A 298 3.00 1.21 -0.91
C PRO A 298 2.99 0.80 -2.39
N HIS A 299 2.04 1.31 -3.17
CA HIS A 299 1.94 1.08 -4.62
C HIS A 299 2.55 2.22 -5.46
N GLY A 300 3.37 3.09 -4.87
CA GLY A 300 3.95 4.25 -5.55
C GLY A 300 2.95 5.38 -5.82
N ARG A 301 1.78 5.37 -5.17
CA ARG A 301 0.70 6.36 -5.35
C ARG A 301 0.88 7.54 -4.41
N TYR A 302 0.60 8.75 -4.89
CA TYR A 302 0.60 9.93 -4.03
C TYR A 302 -0.63 9.94 -3.11
N ASP A 303 -0.41 9.93 -1.80
CA ASP A 303 -1.44 9.86 -0.75
C ASP A 303 -1.59 11.18 0.03
N GLY A 304 -0.72 12.17 -0.22
CA GLY A 304 -0.75 13.46 0.44
C GLY A 304 0.62 14.12 0.56
N GLY A 305 0.66 15.25 1.23
CA GLY A 305 1.89 15.99 1.48
C GLY A 305 1.92 16.54 2.90
N HIS A 306 3.12 16.79 3.41
CA HIS A 306 3.36 17.35 4.73
C HIS A 306 4.23 18.60 4.61
N ILE A 307 3.90 19.63 5.38
CA ILE A 307 4.70 20.85 5.50
C ILE A 307 5.11 21.07 6.95
N ASP A 308 6.40 21.33 7.15
CA ASP A 308 6.92 21.97 8.37
C ASP A 308 7.24 23.44 8.05
N TYR A 309 6.44 24.36 8.61
CA TYR A 309 6.61 25.79 8.40
C TYR A 309 7.92 26.34 8.97
N SER A 310 8.50 25.69 9.99
CA SER A 310 9.76 26.10 10.61
C SER A 310 10.96 25.89 9.69
N GLN A 311 10.89 24.90 8.79
CA GLN A 311 11.95 24.57 7.83
C GLN A 311 11.88 25.40 6.54
N GLN A 312 10.73 26.02 6.24
CA GLN A 312 10.51 26.70 4.96
C GLN A 312 11.54 27.80 4.64
N PRO A 313 12.02 28.65 5.57
CA PRO A 313 13.05 29.64 5.25
C PRO A 313 14.34 29.01 4.72
N ARG A 314 14.78 27.92 5.36
CA ARG A 314 15.98 27.16 4.96
C ARG A 314 15.74 26.47 3.61
N LEU A 315 14.67 25.70 3.49
CA LEU A 315 14.35 24.93 2.29
C LEU A 315 14.12 25.83 1.07
N LYS A 316 13.41 26.95 1.20
CA LYS A 316 13.23 27.90 0.09
C LYS A 316 14.57 28.45 -0.39
N THR A 317 15.48 28.76 0.53
CA THR A 317 16.84 29.23 0.17
C THR A 317 17.60 28.15 -0.59
N GLU A 318 17.56 26.92 -0.09
CA GLU A 318 18.22 25.74 -0.66
C GLU A 318 17.72 25.42 -2.08
N TYR A 319 16.40 25.43 -2.31
CA TYR A 319 15.81 25.06 -3.60
C TYR A 319 15.64 26.23 -4.59
N THR A 320 15.91 27.47 -4.20
CA THR A 320 15.83 28.65 -5.10
C THR A 320 16.68 28.49 -6.37
N PRO A 321 17.95 28.01 -6.34
CA PRO A 321 18.77 27.88 -7.53
C PRO A 321 18.18 26.95 -8.59
N ILE A 322 17.65 25.77 -8.18
CA ILE A 322 17.04 24.82 -9.12
C ILE A 322 15.67 25.33 -9.60
N ALA A 323 14.89 25.97 -8.72
CA ALA A 323 13.63 26.61 -9.10
C ALA A 323 13.82 27.67 -10.19
N LYS A 324 14.87 28.50 -10.12
CA LYS A 324 15.21 29.46 -11.19
C LYS A 324 15.48 28.79 -12.54
N GLN A 325 16.14 27.63 -12.55
CA GLN A 325 16.41 26.89 -13.78
C GLN A 325 15.12 26.33 -14.40
N VAL A 326 14.26 25.74 -13.56
CA VAL A 326 12.92 25.28 -13.97
C VAL A 326 12.09 26.45 -14.51
N THR A 327 12.06 27.59 -13.80
CA THR A 327 11.35 28.79 -14.24
C THR A 327 11.86 29.32 -15.58
N ALA A 328 13.18 29.41 -15.77
CA ALA A 328 13.75 29.85 -17.04
C ALA A 328 13.35 28.93 -18.19
N TYR A 329 13.29 27.62 -17.96
CA TYR A 329 12.82 26.66 -18.96
C TYR A 329 11.32 26.84 -19.29
N MET A 330 10.47 26.88 -18.26
CA MET A 330 9.03 27.07 -18.43
C MET A 330 8.69 28.38 -19.14
N HIS A 331 9.39 29.46 -18.80
CA HIS A 331 9.20 30.77 -19.42
C HIS A 331 9.56 30.75 -20.91
N ARG A 332 10.61 30.00 -21.32
CA ARG A 332 10.94 29.77 -22.74
C ARG A 332 9.84 29.03 -23.51
N LEU A 333 9.05 28.19 -22.84
CA LEU A 333 7.86 27.57 -23.42
C LEU A 333 6.65 28.52 -23.50
N GLY A 334 6.75 29.73 -22.94
CA GLY A 334 5.64 30.67 -22.81
C GLY A 334 4.74 30.41 -21.60
N TYR A 335 5.14 29.53 -20.69
CA TYR A 335 4.37 29.18 -19.49
C TYR A 335 4.56 30.23 -18.38
N HIS A 336 3.46 30.66 -17.77
CA HIS A 336 3.43 31.46 -16.55
C HIS A 336 2.15 31.10 -15.75
N GLY A 337 2.28 30.92 -14.44
CA GLY A 337 1.22 30.37 -13.60
C GLY A 337 1.76 29.52 -12.45
N PRO A 338 0.87 28.83 -11.70
CA PRO A 338 1.27 27.94 -10.63
C PRO A 338 2.00 26.71 -11.18
N ALA A 339 3.16 26.39 -10.62
CA ALA A 339 3.92 25.21 -10.98
C ALA A 339 4.46 24.52 -9.72
N SER A 340 4.72 23.23 -9.83
CA SER A 340 5.56 22.52 -8.87
C SER A 340 6.51 21.58 -9.60
N PHE A 341 7.56 21.20 -8.91
CA PHE A 341 8.43 20.13 -9.35
C PHE A 341 8.85 19.27 -8.17
N ASP A 342 9.13 18.02 -8.47
CA ASP A 342 9.60 17.06 -7.50
C ASP A 342 11.10 16.94 -7.66
N ALA A 343 11.83 17.12 -6.56
CA ALA A 343 13.28 17.08 -6.56
C ALA A 343 13.80 16.00 -5.61
N MET A 344 14.84 15.30 -6.05
CA MET A 344 15.64 14.42 -5.21
C MET A 344 17.06 14.96 -5.14
N THR A 345 17.77 14.64 -4.07
CA THR A 345 19.18 15.02 -3.93
C THR A 345 20.05 13.84 -4.36
N GLY A 346 20.89 14.06 -5.37
CA GLY A 346 21.86 13.09 -5.84
C GLY A 346 22.96 12.81 -4.82
N PRO A 347 23.78 11.77 -5.05
CA PRO A 347 24.87 11.39 -4.14
C PRO A 347 25.96 12.46 -4.00
N ASP A 348 26.08 13.37 -4.95
CA ASP A 348 26.97 14.53 -4.96
C ASP A 348 26.36 15.77 -4.30
N GLY A 349 25.14 15.67 -3.77
CA GLY A 349 24.40 16.79 -3.19
C GLY A 349 23.68 17.65 -4.23
N GLN A 350 23.74 17.32 -5.53
CA GLN A 350 23.01 18.07 -6.56
C GLN A 350 21.50 17.79 -6.47
N HIS A 351 20.68 18.85 -6.54
CA HIS A 351 19.23 18.68 -6.68
C HIS A 351 18.86 18.35 -8.13
N LEU A 352 18.17 17.22 -8.30
CA LEU A 352 17.74 16.68 -9.58
C LEU A 352 16.22 16.69 -9.66
N VAL A 353 15.66 17.28 -10.71
CA VAL A 353 14.22 17.31 -10.96
C VAL A 353 13.78 15.97 -11.55
N ILE A 354 12.84 15.31 -10.88
CA ILE A 354 12.36 13.98 -11.27
C ILE A 354 10.95 14.02 -11.90
N ASP A 355 10.18 15.06 -11.59
CA ASP A 355 8.85 15.28 -12.17
C ASP A 355 8.50 16.77 -12.14
N MET A 356 7.62 17.19 -13.04
CA MET A 356 7.23 18.58 -13.22
C MET A 356 5.72 18.69 -13.40
N ASN A 357 5.12 19.61 -12.66
CA ASN A 357 3.69 19.84 -12.62
C ASN A 357 3.42 21.32 -12.88
N ALA A 358 3.32 21.73 -14.15
CA ALA A 358 2.93 23.07 -14.58
C ALA A 358 1.44 23.37 -14.31
N ARG A 359 1.01 23.26 -13.05
CA ARG A 359 -0.35 23.43 -12.55
C ARG A 359 -0.34 23.59 -11.03
N VAL A 360 -1.51 23.82 -10.44
CA VAL A 360 -1.69 23.75 -8.98
C VAL A 360 -1.47 22.31 -8.52
N ALA A 361 -0.38 22.02 -7.83
CA ALA A 361 -0.13 20.69 -7.26
C ALA A 361 -0.88 20.46 -5.95
N GLY A 362 -1.03 19.19 -5.55
CA GLY A 362 -1.78 18.82 -4.35
C GLY A 362 -1.26 19.48 -3.06
N SER A 363 0.05 19.66 -2.92
CA SER A 363 0.67 20.29 -1.75
C SER A 363 0.79 21.82 -1.86
N PHE A 364 0.36 22.43 -2.97
CA PHE A 364 0.53 23.87 -3.22
C PHE A 364 -0.20 24.73 -2.18
N ALA A 365 -1.43 24.32 -1.82
CA ALA A 365 -2.25 25.05 -0.86
C ALA A 365 -1.62 25.13 0.54
N LEU A 366 -0.81 24.15 0.93
CA LEU A 366 -0.12 24.13 2.21
C LEU A 366 0.81 25.34 2.38
N GLY A 367 1.48 25.77 1.30
CA GLY A 367 2.36 26.94 1.35
C GLY A 367 1.62 28.27 1.57
N LEU A 368 0.35 28.34 1.16
CA LEU A 368 -0.49 29.54 1.24
C LEU A 368 -1.30 29.62 2.55
N LEU A 369 -1.23 28.59 3.38
CA LEU A 369 -1.95 28.48 4.65
C LEU A 369 -1.04 28.76 5.87
N LYS A 370 0.16 29.31 5.66
CA LYS A 370 1.10 29.61 6.76
C LYS A 370 0.49 30.63 7.73
N GLY A 371 -0.13 31.70 7.22
CA GLY A 371 -0.85 32.67 8.05
C GLY A 371 -1.93 32.04 8.91
N PHE A 372 -2.74 31.16 8.32
CA PHE A 372 -3.85 30.49 8.98
C PHE A 372 -3.39 29.49 10.07
N PHE A 373 -2.48 28.57 9.74
CA PHE A 373 -2.05 27.50 10.65
C PHE A 373 -0.91 27.93 11.58
N HIS A 374 0.16 28.51 11.04
CA HIS A 374 1.36 28.81 11.80
C HIS A 374 1.29 30.18 12.50
N THR A 375 1.07 31.26 11.75
CA THR A 375 1.15 32.61 12.31
C THR A 375 0.02 32.88 13.31
N ALA A 376 -1.22 32.52 12.97
CA ALA A 376 -2.38 32.79 13.83
C ALA A 376 -2.55 31.77 14.96
N ARG A 377 -2.03 30.54 14.83
CA ARG A 377 -2.38 29.41 15.72
C ARG A 377 -1.20 28.57 16.21
N GLY A 378 0.01 28.81 15.72
CA GLY A 378 1.22 28.10 16.15
C GLY A 378 1.35 26.66 15.64
N PHE A 379 0.54 26.22 14.67
CA PHE A 379 0.67 24.89 14.09
C PHE A 379 1.79 24.86 13.04
N ASN A 380 2.92 24.26 13.41
CA ASN A 380 4.11 24.16 12.55
C ASN A 380 4.02 23.03 11.52
N ASN A 381 3.36 21.93 11.86
CA ASN A 381 3.26 20.74 11.02
C ASN A 381 1.83 20.57 10.53
N VAL A 382 1.66 20.51 9.21
CA VAL A 382 0.35 20.34 8.57
C VAL A 382 0.44 19.26 7.51
N SER A 383 -0.51 18.32 7.54
CA SER A 383 -0.60 17.23 6.58
C SER A 383 -1.88 17.34 5.77
N LEU A 384 -1.77 17.16 4.46
CA LEU A 384 -2.90 16.88 3.59
C LEU A 384 -3.25 15.40 3.72
N ILE A 385 -4.50 15.10 4.07
CA ILE A 385 -5.01 13.75 4.23
C ILE A 385 -6.20 13.57 3.28
N THR A 386 -6.09 12.59 2.39
CA THR A 386 -7.25 12.08 1.64
C THR A 386 -7.87 10.96 2.47
N ALA A 387 -8.91 11.28 3.25
CA ALA A 387 -9.67 10.26 3.96
C ALA A 387 -10.48 9.44 2.94
N GLY A 388 -10.42 8.12 3.02
CA GLY A 388 -11.23 7.22 2.19
C GLY A 388 -12.72 7.30 2.49
N HIS A 389 -13.48 6.24 2.19
CA HIS A 389 -14.92 6.19 2.41
C HIS A 389 -15.28 6.37 3.90
N LEU A 390 -15.87 7.52 4.22
CA LEU A 390 -16.40 7.82 5.54
C LEU A 390 -17.90 7.49 5.57
N VAL A 391 -18.32 6.64 6.53
CA VAL A 391 -19.74 6.31 6.75
C VAL A 391 -20.40 7.37 7.64
N ILE A 392 -20.30 8.64 7.24
CA ILE A 392 -20.81 9.79 7.98
C ILE A 392 -21.09 10.94 7.02
N GLY A 393 -22.18 11.69 7.23
CA GLY A 393 -22.50 12.88 6.42
C GLY A 393 -21.70 14.11 6.84
N LEU A 394 -21.53 15.11 5.95
CA LEU A 394 -20.74 16.32 6.23
C LEU A 394 -21.18 17.05 7.50
N GLY A 395 -22.49 17.18 7.73
CA GLY A 395 -23.03 17.86 8.91
C GLY A 395 -22.68 17.14 10.21
N GLU A 396 -22.80 15.81 10.22
CA GLU A 396 -22.44 14.99 11.37
C GLU A 396 -20.92 14.96 11.58
N PHE A 397 -20.13 14.90 10.50
CA PHE A 397 -18.67 15.01 10.55
C PHE A 397 -18.25 16.33 11.21
N ARG A 398 -18.84 17.46 10.78
CA ARG A 398 -18.62 18.77 11.39
C ARG A 398 -19.03 18.81 12.85
N SER A 399 -20.13 18.13 13.23
CA SER A 399 -20.54 18.05 14.63
C SER A 399 -19.55 17.26 15.49
N ARG A 400 -19.08 16.11 14.99
CA ARG A 400 -18.15 15.23 15.71
C ARG A 400 -16.77 15.85 15.87
N PHE A 401 -16.27 16.55 14.85
CA PHE A 401 -14.98 17.23 14.85
C PHE A 401 -15.11 18.75 15.06
N SER A 402 -16.17 19.17 15.75
CA SER A 402 -16.47 20.60 15.93
C SER A 402 -15.37 21.32 16.70
N ALA A 403 -14.75 20.67 17.68
CA ALA A 403 -13.63 21.24 18.43
C ALA A 403 -12.43 21.52 17.52
N GLU A 404 -11.99 20.54 16.73
CA GLU A 404 -10.84 20.69 15.83
C GLU A 404 -11.10 21.72 14.73
N ILE A 405 -12.33 21.81 14.24
CA ILE A 405 -12.74 22.79 13.23
C ILE A 405 -12.81 24.20 13.84
N ASP A 406 -13.42 24.36 15.03
CA ASP A 406 -13.52 25.64 15.73
C ASP A 406 -12.14 26.19 16.13
N GLU A 407 -11.21 25.30 16.48
CA GLU A 407 -9.82 25.66 16.77
C GLU A 407 -8.99 25.94 15.51
N GLY A 408 -9.50 25.59 14.32
CA GLY A 408 -8.79 25.71 13.04
C GLY A 408 -7.66 24.70 12.87
N ARG A 409 -7.72 23.55 13.57
CA ARG A 409 -6.81 22.41 13.40
C ARG A 409 -7.18 21.53 12.21
N LEU A 410 -8.45 21.56 11.80
CA LEU A 410 -8.99 20.76 10.71
C LEU A 410 -9.64 21.67 9.65
N VAL A 411 -9.21 21.51 8.39
CA VAL A 411 -9.78 22.19 7.22
C VAL A 411 -10.33 21.14 6.27
N ILE A 412 -11.57 21.31 5.83
CA ILE A 412 -12.20 20.40 4.86
C ILE A 412 -11.87 20.93 3.45
N GLY A 413 -10.95 20.24 2.77
CA GLY A 413 -10.48 20.59 1.42
C GLY A 413 -11.48 20.23 0.32
N GLY A 414 -12.29 19.20 0.53
CA GLY A 414 -13.32 18.77 -0.41
C GLY A 414 -14.24 17.74 0.24
N TRP A 415 -15.46 17.65 -0.26
CA TRP A 415 -16.47 16.71 0.19
C TRP A 415 -17.39 16.33 -0.96
N CYS A 416 -17.67 15.04 -1.10
CA CYS A 416 -18.77 14.55 -1.92
C CYS A 416 -19.63 13.59 -1.12
N ARG A 417 -20.92 13.52 -1.46
CA ARG A 417 -21.80 12.46 -0.98
C ARG A 417 -21.97 11.44 -2.07
N GLU A 418 -21.91 10.18 -1.68
CA GLU A 418 -22.57 9.13 -2.42
C GLU A 418 -23.97 9.02 -1.82
N THR A 419 -25.02 9.41 -2.56
CA THR A 419 -26.34 8.93 -2.18
C THR A 419 -26.24 7.42 -2.18
N LYS A 420 -26.74 6.77 -1.13
CA LYS A 420 -27.32 5.44 -1.35
C LYS A 420 -28.37 5.66 -2.46
N THR A 421 -27.98 5.59 -3.74
CA THR A 421 -28.75 4.76 -4.67
C THR A 421 -29.03 3.54 -3.83
N GLU A 422 -30.30 3.25 -3.62
CA GLU A 422 -30.72 2.02 -2.98
C GLU A 422 -29.73 0.95 -3.45
N ARG A 423 -28.76 0.62 -2.59
CA ARG A 423 -28.22 -0.71 -2.54
C ARG A 423 -29.50 -1.45 -2.26
N SER A 424 -30.17 -1.92 -3.31
CA SER A 424 -31.38 -2.73 -3.24
C SER A 424 -31.12 -3.71 -2.12
N ALA A 425 -31.64 -3.43 -0.93
CA ALA A 425 -31.23 -4.06 0.33
C ALA A 425 -29.82 -4.70 0.29
N ALA A 426 -28.73 -3.92 0.10
CA ALA A 426 -27.36 -4.42 -0.14
C ALA A 426 -27.33 -5.83 -0.75
N GLU A 427 -27.35 -5.94 -2.09
CA GLU A 427 -26.95 -7.21 -2.69
C GLU A 427 -25.65 -7.66 -2.00
N PRO A 428 -25.61 -8.89 -1.45
CA PRO A 428 -24.46 -9.36 -0.71
C PRO A 428 -23.20 -9.17 -1.56
N ALA A 429 -22.09 -8.81 -0.92
CA ALA A 429 -20.82 -8.65 -1.62
C ALA A 429 -20.57 -9.92 -2.45
N ASP A 430 -20.35 -9.74 -3.76
CA ASP A 430 -20.11 -10.86 -4.67
C ASP A 430 -18.65 -11.30 -4.56
N PHE A 431 -18.44 -12.51 -4.02
CA PHE A 431 -17.14 -13.15 -3.90
C PHE A 431 -16.85 -14.11 -5.05
N SER A 432 -17.55 -14.02 -6.18
CA SER A 432 -17.33 -14.84 -7.37
C SER A 432 -15.87 -14.85 -7.84
N PHE A 433 -15.10 -13.79 -7.58
CA PHE A 433 -13.67 -13.74 -7.87
C PHE A 433 -12.83 -14.76 -7.09
N LEU A 434 -13.23 -15.13 -5.86
CA LEU A 434 -12.59 -16.17 -5.06
C LEU A 434 -13.03 -17.58 -5.45
N LEU A 435 -14.11 -17.74 -6.21
CA LEU A 435 -14.56 -19.05 -6.68
C LEU A 435 -13.86 -19.50 -7.96
N ARG A 436 -12.99 -18.64 -8.50
CA ARG A 436 -12.23 -18.88 -9.74
C ARG A 436 -11.05 -19.82 -9.47
N PRO A 437 -10.93 -20.95 -10.19
CA PRO A 437 -9.80 -21.88 -10.02
C PRO A 437 -8.43 -21.23 -10.20
N GLU A 438 -8.34 -20.18 -11.03
CA GLU A 438 -7.08 -19.49 -11.36
C GLU A 438 -6.46 -18.75 -10.17
N VAL A 439 -7.21 -18.56 -9.08
CA VAL A 439 -6.70 -17.98 -7.84
C VAL A 439 -5.79 -18.96 -7.09
N TYR A 440 -6.00 -20.27 -7.26
CA TYR A 440 -5.40 -21.30 -6.41
C TYR A 440 -4.31 -22.07 -7.13
N HIS A 441 -3.18 -22.25 -6.44
CA HIS A 441 -2.02 -22.95 -6.99
C HIS A 441 -2.13 -24.46 -6.73
N PRO A 442 -1.82 -25.31 -7.73
CA PRO A 442 -1.78 -26.75 -7.52
C PRO A 442 -0.64 -27.12 -6.57
N LEU A 443 -0.89 -28.08 -5.67
CA LEU A 443 0.12 -28.53 -4.70
C LEU A 443 0.92 -29.69 -5.28
N THR A 444 2.23 -29.49 -5.39
CA THR A 444 3.15 -30.55 -5.83
C THR A 444 3.43 -31.53 -4.68
N THR A 445 3.75 -32.77 -5.02
CA THR A 445 4.18 -33.80 -4.06
C THR A 445 5.70 -33.93 -3.99
N LEU A 446 6.45 -33.09 -4.71
CA LEU A 446 7.92 -33.16 -4.80
C LEU A 446 8.62 -32.98 -3.46
N HIS A 447 8.02 -32.22 -2.54
CA HIS A 447 8.56 -31.94 -1.22
C HIS A 447 8.06 -32.92 -0.15
N VAL A 448 7.25 -33.93 -0.52
CA VAL A 448 6.73 -34.93 0.41
C VAL A 448 7.63 -36.18 0.37
N PRO A 449 8.14 -36.67 1.51
CA PRO A 449 8.94 -37.88 1.53
C PRO A 449 8.14 -39.10 1.05
N PRO A 450 8.75 -40.03 0.29
CA PRO A 450 8.07 -41.23 -0.21
C PRO A 450 7.32 -42.06 0.84
N PRO A 451 7.79 -42.21 2.09
CA PRO A 451 7.05 -42.95 3.11
C PRO A 451 5.66 -42.39 3.42
N PHE A 452 5.47 -41.08 3.35
CA PHE A 452 4.14 -40.47 3.53
C PHE A 452 3.28 -40.72 2.29
N LEU A 453 3.81 -40.53 1.09
CA LEU A 453 3.10 -40.73 -0.18
C LEU A 453 2.60 -42.18 -0.36
N ASN A 454 3.37 -43.16 0.12
CA ASN A 454 3.06 -44.58 -0.01
C ASN A 454 2.36 -45.17 1.23
N SER A 455 2.03 -44.35 2.22
CA SER A 455 1.38 -44.82 3.44
C SER A 455 -0.06 -45.26 3.18
N ASN A 456 -0.51 -46.29 3.90
CA ASN A 456 -1.91 -46.71 3.91
C ASN A 456 -2.84 -45.71 4.63
N LYS A 457 -2.28 -44.68 5.28
CA LYS A 457 -3.03 -43.62 5.96
C LYS A 457 -3.44 -42.47 5.03
N GLN A 458 -3.03 -42.49 3.75
CA GLN A 458 -3.46 -41.50 2.76
C GLN A 458 -4.98 -41.33 2.76
N SER A 459 -5.43 -40.08 2.68
CA SER A 459 -6.85 -39.72 2.70
C SER A 459 -7.59 -40.25 1.47
N ASP A 460 -8.83 -40.68 1.66
CA ASP A 460 -9.77 -40.88 0.55
C ASP A 460 -9.97 -39.53 -0.17
N PRO A 461 -9.88 -39.47 -1.52
CA PRO A 461 -10.23 -38.27 -2.28
C PRO A 461 -11.59 -37.66 -1.91
N ASP A 462 -12.56 -38.47 -1.47
CA ASP A 462 -13.91 -38.02 -1.12
C ASP A 462 -14.10 -37.70 0.37
N ALA A 463 -13.03 -37.75 1.17
CA ALA A 463 -13.07 -37.36 2.58
C ALA A 463 -13.53 -35.90 2.77
N SER A 464 -14.30 -35.67 3.84
CA SER A 464 -14.82 -34.33 4.16
C SER A 464 -13.72 -33.41 4.69
N LEU A 465 -13.86 -32.09 4.48
CA LEU A 465 -12.89 -31.12 4.97
C LEU A 465 -12.68 -31.21 6.49
N ASP A 466 -13.75 -31.39 7.27
CA ASP A 466 -13.67 -31.51 8.73
C ASP A 466 -12.92 -32.76 9.18
N GLU A 467 -13.14 -33.90 8.50
CA GLU A 467 -12.39 -35.14 8.77
C GLU A 467 -10.89 -34.96 8.50
N LEU A 468 -10.55 -34.36 7.36
CA LEU A 468 -9.15 -34.11 6.97
C LEU A 468 -8.44 -33.20 7.99
N LEU A 469 -9.12 -32.17 8.49
CA LEU A 469 -8.59 -31.27 9.52
C LEU A 469 -8.42 -31.99 10.87
N GLN A 470 -9.38 -32.83 11.28
CA GLN A 470 -9.27 -33.62 12.52
C GLN A 470 -8.14 -34.65 12.47
N ARG A 471 -7.86 -35.22 11.29
CA ARG A 471 -6.75 -36.14 11.07
C ARG A 471 -5.40 -35.43 10.83
N GLY A 472 -5.39 -34.09 10.76
CA GLY A 472 -4.19 -33.30 10.49
C GLY A 472 -3.61 -33.51 9.08
N GLN A 473 -4.46 -33.87 8.12
CA GLN A 473 -4.08 -34.08 6.72
C GLN A 473 -4.17 -32.76 5.95
N PHE A 474 -3.35 -31.78 6.35
CA PHE A 474 -3.47 -30.39 5.90
C PHE A 474 -3.32 -30.21 4.38
N ARG A 475 -2.48 -31.00 3.70
CA ARG A 475 -2.38 -30.94 2.23
C ARG A 475 -3.70 -31.33 1.56
N ALA A 476 -4.29 -32.43 1.99
CA ALA A 476 -5.59 -32.89 1.49
C ALA A 476 -6.70 -31.89 1.83
N ALA A 477 -6.70 -31.35 3.07
CA ALA A 477 -7.64 -30.31 3.49
C ALA A 477 -7.52 -29.04 2.64
N ALA A 478 -6.30 -28.61 2.30
CA ALA A 478 -6.07 -27.48 1.40
C ALA A 478 -6.63 -27.72 0.00
N ILE A 479 -6.56 -28.95 -0.52
CA ILE A 479 -7.12 -29.32 -1.83
C ILE A 479 -8.66 -29.38 -1.74
N ALA A 480 -9.20 -29.98 -0.67
CA ALA A 480 -10.64 -30.07 -0.43
C ALA A 480 -11.29 -28.68 -0.28
N ALA A 481 -10.63 -27.74 0.41
CA ALA A 481 -11.09 -26.36 0.53
C ALA A 481 -11.20 -25.67 -0.84
N VAL A 482 -10.23 -25.87 -1.73
CA VAL A 482 -10.31 -25.35 -3.11
C VAL A 482 -11.43 -26.02 -3.89
N ARG A 483 -11.58 -27.34 -3.79
CA ARG A 483 -12.66 -28.08 -4.46
C ARG A 483 -14.04 -27.56 -4.04
N GLU A 484 -14.22 -27.24 -2.76
CA GLU A 484 -15.45 -26.61 -2.27
C GLU A 484 -15.62 -25.18 -2.79
N LEU A 485 -14.56 -24.36 -2.75
CA LEU A 485 -14.57 -22.98 -3.25
C LEU A 485 -14.87 -22.88 -4.75
N THR A 486 -14.30 -23.75 -5.57
CA THR A 486 -14.45 -23.72 -7.03
C THR A 486 -15.60 -24.59 -7.54
N GLY A 487 -16.26 -25.31 -6.63
CA GLY A 487 -17.41 -26.15 -6.96
C GLY A 487 -18.69 -25.34 -7.17
N SER A 488 -19.70 -25.96 -7.78
CA SER A 488 -21.00 -25.30 -8.04
C SER A 488 -21.89 -25.17 -6.79
N GLY A 489 -21.42 -25.58 -5.62
CA GLY A 489 -22.22 -25.70 -4.39
C GLY A 489 -22.13 -24.52 -3.42
N VAL A 490 -21.28 -23.52 -3.70
CA VAL A 490 -21.11 -22.33 -2.85
C VAL A 490 -21.74 -21.13 -3.55
N ASP A 491 -22.69 -20.47 -2.87
CA ASP A 491 -23.29 -19.24 -3.35
C ASP A 491 -22.23 -18.12 -3.34
N PRO A 492 -21.95 -17.45 -4.48
CA PRO A 492 -21.02 -16.31 -4.54
C PRO A 492 -21.35 -15.18 -3.55
N ARG A 493 -22.59 -15.14 -3.04
CA ARG A 493 -23.07 -14.15 -2.07
C ARG A 493 -22.87 -14.57 -0.61
N ASP A 494 -22.48 -15.82 -0.34
CA ASP A 494 -22.19 -16.31 1.02
C ASP A 494 -20.73 -16.01 1.41
N GLY A 495 -20.44 -14.72 1.61
CA GLY A 495 -19.10 -14.24 1.94
C GLY A 495 -18.51 -14.86 3.20
N ARG A 496 -19.33 -15.20 4.20
CA ARG A 496 -18.85 -15.83 5.44
C ARG A 496 -18.33 -17.24 5.18
N ARG A 497 -19.09 -18.06 4.43
CA ARG A 497 -18.63 -19.41 4.07
C ARG A 497 -17.39 -19.35 3.19
N ILE A 498 -17.39 -18.49 2.18
CA ILE A 498 -16.26 -18.34 1.24
C ILE A 498 -14.99 -17.92 1.99
N LEU A 499 -15.06 -16.90 2.85
CA LEU A 499 -13.89 -16.44 3.60
C LEU A 499 -13.41 -17.45 4.65
N ASN A 500 -14.31 -18.26 5.23
CA ASN A 500 -13.89 -19.37 6.09
C ASN A 500 -13.15 -20.47 5.32
N LEU A 501 -13.65 -20.88 4.15
CA LEU A 501 -12.97 -21.85 3.29
C LEU A 501 -11.62 -21.32 2.80
N PHE A 502 -11.58 -20.03 2.42
CA PHE A 502 -10.35 -19.37 2.01
C PHE A 502 -9.33 -19.30 3.16
N TYR A 503 -9.78 -19.00 4.39
CA TYR A 503 -8.93 -19.09 5.57
C TYR A 503 -8.37 -20.50 5.78
N THR A 504 -9.22 -21.54 5.71
CA THR A 504 -8.78 -22.93 5.83
C THR A 504 -7.71 -23.27 4.80
N ARG A 505 -7.90 -22.84 3.54
CA ARG A 505 -6.89 -22.99 2.48
C ARG A 505 -5.57 -22.34 2.86
N LEU A 506 -5.56 -21.04 3.20
CA LEU A 506 -4.33 -20.30 3.53
C LEU A 506 -3.63 -20.85 4.79
N ALA A 507 -4.41 -21.23 5.81
CA ALA A 507 -3.88 -21.81 7.04
C ALA A 507 -3.23 -23.16 6.76
N CYS A 508 -3.90 -24.05 6.02
CA CYS A 508 -3.34 -25.35 5.65
C CYS A 508 -2.05 -25.21 4.83
N LEU A 509 -1.99 -24.26 3.89
CA LEU A 509 -0.75 -23.96 3.14
C LEU A 509 0.39 -23.55 4.06
N THR A 510 0.11 -22.71 5.06
CA THR A 510 1.12 -22.29 6.03
C THR A 510 1.60 -23.47 6.89
N LEU A 511 0.68 -24.38 7.26
CA LEU A 511 0.99 -25.56 8.07
C LEU A 511 1.81 -26.65 7.34
N ILE A 512 1.74 -26.70 6.00
CA ILE A 512 2.57 -27.62 5.19
C ILE A 512 3.82 -26.95 4.61
N ASP A 513 4.22 -25.81 5.18
CA ASP A 513 5.37 -25.01 4.75
C ASP A 513 5.29 -24.48 3.30
N ALA A 514 4.07 -24.33 2.78
CA ALA A 514 3.77 -23.70 1.49
C ALA A 514 3.41 -22.21 1.66
N THR A 515 4.02 -21.53 2.63
CA THR A 515 3.78 -20.11 2.97
C THR A 515 3.92 -19.17 1.76
N PRO A 516 4.89 -19.35 0.83
CA PRO A 516 4.97 -18.50 -0.37
C PRO A 516 3.73 -18.60 -1.27
N LEU A 517 3.13 -19.79 -1.39
CA LEU A 517 1.88 -19.97 -2.14
C LEU A 517 0.71 -19.29 -1.40
N ALA A 518 0.63 -19.47 -0.08
CA ALA A 518 -0.40 -18.78 0.72
C ALA A 518 -0.31 -17.26 0.55
N ALA A 519 0.89 -16.69 0.52
CA ALA A 519 1.12 -15.26 0.32
C ALA A 519 0.75 -14.78 -1.08
N GLN A 520 0.86 -15.63 -2.11
CA GLN A 520 0.40 -15.33 -3.47
C GLN A 520 -1.13 -15.38 -3.56
N GLU A 521 -1.75 -16.45 -3.05
CA GLU A 521 -3.21 -16.63 -3.07
C GLU A 521 -3.93 -15.54 -2.25
N ALA A 522 -3.37 -15.14 -1.10
CA ALA A 522 -3.91 -14.09 -0.24
C ALA A 522 -4.09 -12.73 -0.95
N LYS A 523 -3.34 -12.46 -2.04
CA LYS A 523 -3.46 -11.20 -2.80
C LYS A 523 -4.82 -11.05 -3.48
N ALA A 524 -5.54 -12.14 -3.74
CA ALA A 524 -6.84 -12.11 -4.41
C ALA A 524 -7.88 -11.27 -3.64
N VAL A 525 -7.75 -11.20 -2.32
CA VAL A 525 -8.69 -10.51 -1.42
C VAL A 525 -8.38 -9.02 -1.26
N GLU A 526 -7.29 -8.53 -1.87
CA GLU A 526 -6.84 -7.13 -1.80
C GLU A 526 -6.90 -6.53 -0.39
N ASP A 527 -7.97 -5.80 -0.04
CA ASP A 527 -8.17 -5.18 1.26
C ASP A 527 -9.34 -5.81 2.04
N LEU A 528 -9.00 -6.65 3.03
CA LEU A 528 -10.00 -7.28 3.90
C LEU A 528 -10.88 -6.27 4.65
N ARG A 529 -10.42 -5.03 4.86
CA ARG A 529 -11.16 -3.99 5.60
C ARG A 529 -12.47 -3.60 4.93
N LEU A 530 -12.64 -3.94 3.65
CA LEU A 530 -13.83 -3.59 2.87
C LEU A 530 -15.01 -4.55 3.10
N TYR A 531 -14.79 -5.71 3.72
CA TYR A 531 -15.81 -6.75 3.88
C TYR A 531 -16.57 -6.65 5.20
N VAL A 532 -17.37 -5.59 5.32
CA VAL A 532 -18.21 -5.30 6.49
C VAL A 532 -19.70 -5.38 6.10
N GLU A 533 -20.51 -6.03 6.94
CA GLU A 533 -21.97 -6.13 6.83
C GLU A 533 -22.68 -4.82 7.20
N GLY A 534 -23.96 -4.71 6.84
CA GLY A 534 -24.76 -3.50 7.08
C GLY A 534 -24.96 -3.13 8.55
N ASP A 535 -24.77 -4.07 9.47
CA ASP A 535 -24.81 -3.88 10.92
C ASP A 535 -23.45 -3.50 11.53
N GLY A 536 -22.39 -3.46 10.72
CA GLY A 536 -21.01 -3.19 11.14
C GLY A 536 -20.22 -4.45 11.53
N GLY A 537 -20.77 -5.66 11.38
CA GLY A 537 -20.06 -6.92 11.57
C GLY A 537 -19.10 -7.22 10.43
N HIS A 538 -17.90 -7.73 10.73
CA HIS A 538 -16.93 -8.10 9.68
C HIS A 538 -17.25 -9.50 9.11
N LEU A 539 -17.25 -9.66 7.79
CA LEU A 539 -17.53 -10.94 7.10
C LEU A 539 -16.38 -11.95 7.30
N ALA A 540 -15.14 -11.46 7.21
CA ALA A 540 -13.96 -12.29 7.43
C ALA A 540 -13.79 -12.67 8.92
N PRO A 541 -13.52 -13.95 9.23
CA PRO A 541 -13.26 -14.37 10.60
C PRO A 541 -11.96 -13.75 11.14
N TRP A 542 -11.88 -13.50 12.46
CA TRP A 542 -10.71 -12.85 13.08
C TRP A 542 -9.36 -13.53 12.73
N PRO A 543 -9.24 -14.87 12.76
CA PRO A 543 -8.00 -15.54 12.38
C PRO A 543 -7.55 -15.25 10.94
N LEU A 544 -8.49 -15.15 9.98
CA LEU A 544 -8.15 -14.76 8.60
C LEU A 544 -7.57 -13.36 8.55
N ARG A 545 -8.13 -12.43 9.33
CA ARG A 545 -7.68 -11.05 9.36
C ARG A 545 -6.25 -10.94 9.90
N LEU A 546 -5.90 -11.72 10.91
CA LEU A 546 -4.53 -11.78 11.45
C LEU A 546 -3.56 -12.44 10.46
N LEU A 547 -3.95 -13.59 9.89
CA LEU A 547 -3.13 -14.34 8.94
C LEU A 547 -2.88 -13.53 7.66
N HIS A 548 -3.91 -12.86 7.14
CA HIS A 548 -3.81 -12.03 5.94
C HIS A 548 -2.79 -10.91 6.07
N VAL A 549 -2.71 -10.24 7.23
CA VAL A 549 -1.72 -9.19 7.45
C VAL A 549 -0.29 -9.71 7.25
N ARG A 550 0.03 -10.87 7.83
CA ARG A 550 1.35 -11.51 7.67
C ARG A 550 1.58 -11.95 6.22
N LEU A 551 0.60 -12.63 5.62
CA LEU A 551 0.72 -13.14 4.24
C LEU A 551 0.84 -12.02 3.21
N GLN A 552 0.18 -10.88 3.39
CA GLN A 552 0.38 -9.72 2.53
C GLN A 552 1.78 -9.14 2.66
N ALA A 553 2.27 -8.96 3.88
CA ALA A 553 3.61 -8.44 4.10
C ALA A 553 4.67 -9.32 3.43
N LEU A 554 4.56 -10.64 3.56
CA LEU A 554 5.40 -11.61 2.86
C LEU A 554 5.23 -11.54 1.34
N GLY A 555 3.99 -11.54 0.86
CA GLY A 555 3.68 -11.56 -0.57
C GLY A 555 4.12 -10.31 -1.34
N PHE A 556 4.19 -9.16 -0.66
CA PHE A 556 4.70 -7.90 -1.22
C PHE A 556 6.17 -7.62 -0.86
N GLY A 557 6.79 -8.43 0.01
CA GLY A 557 8.15 -8.22 0.48
C GLY A 557 8.32 -6.93 1.30
N ASP A 558 7.30 -6.51 2.05
CA ASP A 558 7.32 -5.29 2.85
C ASP A 558 6.74 -5.53 4.25
N ALA A 559 7.63 -5.86 5.19
CA ALA A 559 7.26 -6.13 6.58
C ALA A 559 6.71 -4.89 7.33
N ARG A 560 7.03 -3.66 6.86
CA ARG A 560 6.46 -2.41 7.43
C ARG A 560 4.94 -2.35 7.30
N ARG A 561 4.41 -2.97 6.24
CA ARG A 561 2.96 -3.08 6.00
C ARG A 561 2.28 -3.84 7.13
N ALA A 562 2.92 -4.89 7.67
CA ALA A 562 2.36 -5.68 8.78
C ALA A 562 2.17 -4.82 10.03
N VAL A 563 3.19 -4.04 10.42
CA VAL A 563 3.14 -3.15 11.60
C VAL A 563 1.96 -2.17 11.49
N MET A 564 1.83 -1.49 10.34
CA MET A 564 0.73 -0.55 10.12
C MET A 564 -0.64 -1.24 10.17
N SER A 565 -0.80 -2.38 9.51
CA SER A 565 -2.06 -3.12 9.46
C SER A 565 -2.45 -3.71 10.82
N TYR A 566 -1.50 -4.20 11.62
CA TYR A 566 -1.77 -4.63 13.00
C TYR A 566 -2.19 -3.44 13.89
N HIS A 567 -1.59 -2.26 13.72
CA HIS A 567 -2.05 -1.06 14.43
C HIS A 567 -3.46 -0.62 14.02
N ASP A 568 -3.86 -0.81 12.76
CA ASP A 568 -5.24 -0.56 12.32
C ASP A 568 -6.22 -1.54 13.01
N LEU A 569 -5.90 -2.84 13.05
CA LEU A 569 -6.69 -3.83 13.78
C LEU A 569 -6.74 -3.53 15.29
N ALA A 570 -5.65 -3.01 15.86
CA ALA A 570 -5.60 -2.60 17.27
C ALA A 570 -6.50 -1.39 17.54
N ARG A 571 -6.58 -0.45 16.59
CA ARG A 571 -7.51 0.69 16.67
C ARG A 571 -8.97 0.23 16.67
N GLU A 572 -9.30 -0.74 15.82
CA GLU A 572 -10.60 -1.38 15.81
C GLU A 572 -10.91 -2.11 17.12
N ALA A 573 -9.98 -2.92 17.63
CA ALA A 573 -10.16 -3.62 18.90
C ALA A 573 -10.45 -2.63 20.05
N ARG A 574 -9.70 -1.53 20.15
CA ARG A 574 -9.95 -0.44 21.12
C ARG A 574 -11.35 0.17 20.96
N LEU A 575 -11.81 0.36 19.72
CA LEU A 575 -13.15 0.88 19.45
C LEU A 575 -14.23 -0.09 19.92
N HIS A 576 -14.07 -1.40 19.70
CA HIS A 576 -15.00 -2.41 20.19
C HIS A 576 -15.00 -2.54 21.71
N ILE A 577 -13.83 -2.49 22.36
CA ILE A 577 -13.71 -2.42 23.82
C ILE A 577 -14.50 -1.22 24.37
N ALA A 578 -14.34 -0.05 23.75
CA ALA A 578 -15.03 1.17 24.16
C ALA A 578 -16.56 1.12 23.93
N ARG A 579 -17.03 0.33 22.94
CA ARG A 579 -18.45 0.12 22.65
C ARG A 579 -19.09 -0.94 23.55
N ALA A 580 -18.34 -1.95 23.98
CA ALA A 580 -18.78 -3.01 24.88
C ALA A 580 -18.87 -2.53 26.35
N ARG A 581 -19.47 -1.36 26.61
CA ARG A 581 -19.59 -0.78 27.97
C ARG A 581 -20.45 -1.62 28.92
N ASP A 582 -21.44 -2.30 28.37
CA ASP A 582 -22.39 -3.10 29.15
C ASP A 582 -22.28 -4.61 28.84
N ASP A 583 -21.33 -5.01 27.99
CA ASP A 583 -21.06 -6.40 27.59
C ASP A 583 -19.65 -6.81 28.05
N ALA A 584 -19.60 -7.52 29.18
CA ALA A 584 -18.34 -7.95 29.80
C ALA A 584 -17.59 -9.00 28.94
N ASP A 585 -18.31 -9.89 28.27
CA ASP A 585 -17.74 -10.98 27.47
C ASP A 585 -17.14 -10.43 26.17
N ALA A 586 -17.86 -9.54 25.49
CA ALA A 586 -17.32 -8.85 24.32
C ALA A 586 -16.11 -7.99 24.70
N ARG A 587 -16.15 -7.29 25.84
CA ARG A 587 -15.00 -6.51 26.31
C ARG A 587 -13.79 -7.41 26.57
N ALA A 588 -13.97 -8.53 27.25
CA ALA A 588 -12.89 -9.48 27.54
C ALA A 588 -12.29 -10.03 26.24
N LEU A 589 -13.15 -10.44 25.29
CA LEU A 589 -12.72 -10.94 23.98
C LEU A 589 -11.88 -9.91 23.21
N TRP A 590 -12.36 -8.67 23.09
CA TRP A 590 -11.64 -7.64 22.34
C TRP A 590 -10.38 -7.14 23.04
N THR A 591 -10.34 -7.21 24.37
CA THR A 591 -9.11 -6.95 25.15
C THR A 591 -8.07 -8.03 24.86
N ALA A 592 -8.44 -9.31 24.92
CA ALA A 592 -7.53 -10.40 24.58
C ALA A 592 -7.00 -10.30 23.15
N ARG A 593 -7.84 -9.89 22.18
CA ARG A 593 -7.42 -9.60 20.80
C ARG A 593 -6.43 -8.44 20.70
N LEU A 594 -6.63 -7.38 21.48
CA LEU A 594 -5.72 -6.24 21.52
C LEU A 594 -4.34 -6.63 22.07
N ASP A 595 -4.31 -7.47 23.10
CA ASP A 595 -3.07 -7.97 23.69
C ASP A 595 -2.31 -8.88 22.71
N ASP A 596 -3.02 -9.78 22.02
CA ASP A 596 -2.43 -10.65 20.99
C ASP A 596 -1.88 -9.85 19.79
N LEU A 597 -2.59 -8.79 19.37
CA LEU A 597 -2.09 -7.86 18.35
C LEU A 597 -0.81 -7.14 18.78
N ALA A 598 -0.63 -6.85 20.07
CA ALA A 598 0.58 -6.22 20.55
C ALA A 598 1.81 -7.15 20.38
N ILE A 599 1.62 -8.45 20.58
CA ILE A 599 2.64 -9.49 20.31
C ILE A 599 2.90 -9.60 18.80
N HIS A 600 1.87 -9.55 17.96
CA HIS A 600 2.05 -9.56 16.50
C HIS A 600 2.81 -8.34 15.96
N VAL A 601 2.60 -7.15 16.54
CA VAL A 601 3.40 -5.96 16.20
C VAL A 601 4.88 -6.19 16.54
N ALA A 602 5.18 -6.75 17.71
CA ALA A 602 6.55 -7.09 18.08
C ALA A 602 7.16 -8.12 17.10
N GLY A 603 6.41 -9.17 16.75
CA GLY A 603 6.83 -10.14 15.74
C GLY A 603 7.12 -9.51 14.38
N ALA A 604 6.27 -8.59 13.93
CA ALA A 604 6.49 -7.86 12.68
C ALA A 604 7.73 -6.94 12.72
N LEU A 605 8.05 -6.35 13.89
CA LEU A 605 9.28 -5.58 14.08
C LEU A 605 10.53 -6.48 14.06
N VAL A 606 10.44 -7.70 14.62
CA VAL A 606 11.50 -8.71 14.50
C VAL A 606 11.69 -9.15 13.05
N ASP A 607 10.60 -9.41 12.30
CA ASP A 607 10.67 -9.74 10.86
C ASP A 607 11.28 -8.60 10.02
N MET A 608 11.26 -7.37 10.53
CA MET A 608 11.90 -6.19 9.93
C MET A 608 13.38 -6.01 10.33
N ASP A 609 13.93 -6.89 11.15
CA ASP A 609 15.25 -6.75 11.79
C ASP A 609 15.37 -5.50 12.71
N ASP A 610 14.22 -4.94 13.16
CA ASP A 610 14.15 -3.84 14.13
C ASP A 610 13.95 -4.38 15.54
N LEU A 611 14.96 -5.12 16.02
CA LEU A 611 14.93 -5.72 17.36
C LEU A 611 14.82 -4.65 18.46
N ALA A 612 15.46 -3.49 18.27
CA ALA A 612 15.40 -2.38 19.23
C ALA A 612 13.98 -1.79 19.32
N GLY A 613 13.30 -1.60 18.18
CA GLY A 613 11.91 -1.20 18.13
C GLY A 613 10.98 -2.24 18.75
N ALA A 614 11.21 -3.53 18.49
CA ALA A 614 10.44 -4.62 19.10
C ALA A 614 10.54 -4.62 20.63
N VAL A 615 11.75 -4.42 21.16
CA VAL A 615 12.01 -4.31 22.61
C VAL A 615 11.28 -3.11 23.19
N HIS A 616 11.48 -1.93 22.59
CA HIS A 616 10.84 -0.71 23.06
C HIS A 616 9.32 -0.82 23.07
N HIS A 617 8.74 -1.42 22.03
CA HIS A 617 7.31 -1.67 21.93
C HIS A 617 6.83 -2.61 23.04
N LEU A 618 7.45 -3.79 23.20
CA LEU A 618 7.03 -4.73 24.24
C LEU A 618 7.20 -4.17 25.65
N ASP A 619 8.27 -3.42 25.94
CA ASP A 619 8.50 -2.78 27.25
C ASP A 619 7.49 -1.69 27.56
N SER A 620 6.93 -1.03 26.53
CA SER A 620 5.89 -0.02 26.69
C SER A 620 4.52 -0.59 27.10
N LEU A 621 4.31 -1.91 26.95
CA LEU A 621 3.05 -2.55 27.25
C LEU A 621 2.86 -2.72 28.77
N PRO A 622 1.66 -2.45 29.31
CA PRO A 622 1.40 -2.63 30.73
C PRO A 622 1.42 -4.11 31.12
N ASP A 623 1.95 -4.42 32.30
CA ASP A 623 1.96 -5.78 32.87
C ASP A 623 0.56 -6.25 33.34
N ALA A 624 -0.51 -5.50 33.02
CA ALA A 624 -1.83 -5.64 33.64
C ALA A 624 -2.82 -6.43 32.78
N GLY A 625 -3.20 -7.63 33.29
CA GLY A 625 -4.41 -8.37 32.92
C GLY A 625 -4.11 -9.75 32.31
N GLY A 626 -4.42 -10.83 33.04
CA GLY A 626 -4.60 -12.22 32.55
C GLY A 626 -3.44 -12.95 31.85
N GLY A 627 -2.75 -12.30 30.91
CA GLY A 627 -1.69 -12.83 30.05
C GLY A 627 -0.26 -12.41 30.43
N GLY A 628 -0.03 -11.90 31.65
CA GLY A 628 1.27 -11.39 32.09
C GLY A 628 2.42 -12.39 31.92
N SER A 629 2.16 -13.69 32.10
CA SER A 629 3.18 -14.73 31.89
C SER A 629 3.59 -14.91 30.42
N ARG A 630 2.65 -14.79 29.46
CA ARG A 630 2.96 -14.93 28.02
C ARG A 630 3.75 -13.73 27.53
N LEU A 631 3.36 -12.52 27.94
CA LEU A 631 4.09 -11.30 27.61
C LEU A 631 5.50 -11.28 28.22
N ALA A 632 5.64 -11.72 29.48
CA ALA A 632 6.94 -11.86 30.13
C ALA A 632 7.86 -12.84 29.37
N LEU A 633 7.32 -13.98 28.93
CA LEU A 633 8.06 -14.95 28.11
C LEU A 633 8.48 -14.34 26.77
N CYS A 634 7.58 -13.66 26.06
CA CYS A 634 7.91 -12.97 24.80
C CYS A 634 9.03 -11.93 24.99
N ARG A 635 9.00 -11.13 26.07
CA ARG A 635 10.08 -10.19 26.40
C ARG A 635 11.40 -10.91 26.66
N ALA A 636 11.36 -11.98 27.45
CA ALA A 636 12.55 -12.75 27.78
C ALA A 636 13.22 -13.36 26.54
N LEU A 637 12.43 -13.98 25.65
CA LEU A 637 12.92 -14.54 24.39
C LEU A 637 13.45 -13.47 23.45
N LEU A 638 12.83 -12.28 23.41
CA LEU A 638 13.33 -11.16 22.61
C LEU A 638 14.68 -10.63 23.13
N TRP A 639 14.85 -10.51 24.45
CA TRP A 639 16.13 -10.12 25.05
C TRP A 639 17.24 -11.14 24.76
N LEU A 640 16.91 -12.45 24.78
CA LEU A 640 17.83 -13.49 24.32
C LEU A 640 18.23 -13.31 22.86
N GLN A 641 17.27 -13.01 21.97
CA GLN A 641 17.55 -12.78 20.56
C GLN A 641 18.41 -11.52 20.31
N VAL A 642 18.29 -10.50 21.16
CA VAL A 642 19.14 -9.31 21.17
C VAL A 642 20.56 -9.58 21.74
N GLY A 643 20.73 -10.70 22.44
CA GLY A 643 21.99 -11.09 23.09
C GLY A 643 22.18 -10.56 24.51
N ASP A 644 21.11 -10.14 25.19
CA ASP A 644 21.12 -9.65 26.57
C ASP A 644 20.53 -10.71 27.53
N ALA A 645 21.36 -11.67 27.92
CA ALA A 645 20.98 -12.76 28.81
C ALA A 645 20.56 -12.27 30.22
N ASP A 646 21.17 -11.18 30.72
CA ASP A 646 20.83 -10.63 32.03
C ASP A 646 19.40 -10.07 32.06
N ARG A 647 19.01 -9.31 31.04
CA ARG A 647 17.63 -8.82 30.93
C ARG A 647 16.64 -9.94 30.67
N ALA A 648 17.03 -10.95 29.88
CA ALA A 648 16.19 -12.13 29.69
C ALA A 648 15.90 -12.85 31.02
N ARG A 649 16.92 -13.09 31.86
CA ARG A 649 16.76 -13.65 33.21
C ARG A 649 15.85 -12.79 34.09
N GLN A 650 15.96 -11.46 34.01
CA GLN A 650 15.07 -10.56 34.77
C GLN A 650 13.61 -10.70 34.33
N CYS A 651 13.35 -10.77 33.03
CA CYS A 651 12.00 -11.01 32.50
C CYS A 651 11.46 -12.40 32.88
N ALA A 652 12.33 -13.42 32.90
CA ALA A 652 12.00 -14.80 33.25
C ALA A 652 11.36 -14.93 34.64
N THR A 653 11.82 -14.13 35.62
CA THR A 653 11.27 -14.14 37.00
C THR A 653 9.77 -13.84 37.08
N ARG A 654 9.18 -13.25 36.01
CA ARG A 654 7.76 -12.91 35.91
C ARG A 654 6.96 -13.96 35.11
N CYS A 655 7.62 -14.99 34.60
CA CYS A 655 6.99 -16.11 33.89
C CYS A 655 6.46 -17.15 34.89
N ALA A 656 5.64 -18.09 34.40
CA ALA A 656 5.38 -19.34 35.11
C ALA A 656 6.70 -20.09 35.39
N HIS A 657 6.74 -20.89 36.46
CA HIS A 657 7.98 -21.54 36.92
C HIS A 657 8.68 -22.36 35.83
N ASP A 658 7.94 -23.15 35.07
CA ASP A 658 8.51 -23.99 34.00
C ASP A 658 9.11 -23.12 32.88
N ALA A 659 8.43 -22.03 32.51
CA ALA A 659 8.91 -21.09 31.50
C ALA A 659 10.13 -20.27 31.98
N ASP A 660 10.21 -19.95 33.27
CA ASP A 660 11.37 -19.31 33.90
C ASP A 660 12.61 -20.20 33.81
N GLU A 661 12.48 -21.49 34.16
CA GLU A 661 13.59 -22.44 34.07
C GLU A 661 14.03 -22.67 32.61
N VAL A 662 13.10 -22.76 31.65
CA VAL A 662 13.41 -22.84 30.21
C VAL A 662 14.23 -21.63 29.76
N VAL A 663 13.81 -20.41 30.10
CA VAL A 663 14.56 -19.19 29.72
C VAL A 663 15.95 -19.17 30.36
N ARG A 664 16.08 -19.57 31.62
CA ARG A 664 17.40 -19.63 32.29
C ARG A 664 18.35 -20.61 31.61
N ALA A 665 17.86 -21.80 31.26
CA ALA A 665 18.67 -22.77 30.56
C ALA A 665 19.09 -22.28 29.17
N LEU A 666 18.22 -21.56 28.45
CA LEU A 666 18.57 -20.88 27.19
C LEU A 666 19.61 -19.76 27.38
N CYS A 667 19.54 -19.00 28.48
CA CYS A 667 20.56 -18.00 28.82
C CYS A 667 21.94 -18.64 29.03
N ASP A 668 22.00 -19.76 29.78
CA ASP A 668 23.24 -20.48 30.03
C ASP A 668 23.83 -21.02 28.71
N MET A 669 22.99 -21.52 27.78
CA MET A 669 23.42 -21.91 26.43
C MET A 669 23.94 -20.72 25.60
N ALA A 670 23.30 -19.56 25.69
CA ALA A 670 23.70 -18.34 24.97
C ALA A 670 25.07 -17.80 25.47
N GLU A 671 25.38 -18.02 26.74
CA GLU A 671 26.67 -17.70 27.37
C GLU A 671 27.74 -18.79 27.16
N ALA A 672 27.42 -19.84 26.37
CA ALA A 672 28.26 -21.02 26.12
C ALA A 672 28.58 -21.86 27.38
N ASP A 673 27.79 -21.74 28.44
CA ASP A 673 27.85 -22.60 29.63
C ASP A 673 26.92 -23.82 29.45
N TYR A 674 27.33 -24.73 28.55
CA TYR A 674 26.56 -25.92 28.22
C TYR A 674 26.48 -26.95 29.37
N GLU A 675 27.39 -26.91 30.34
CA GLU A 675 27.36 -27.79 31.51
C GLU A 675 26.23 -27.39 32.46
N SER A 676 26.14 -26.10 32.80
CA SER A 676 25.05 -25.57 33.63
C SER A 676 23.70 -25.69 32.91
N ALA A 677 23.65 -25.38 31.62
CA ALA A 677 22.45 -25.54 30.82
C ALA A 677 21.96 -27.00 30.81
N LEU A 678 22.85 -27.97 30.59
CA LEU A 678 22.51 -29.38 30.60
C LEU A 678 21.95 -29.82 31.96
N ALA A 679 22.55 -29.39 33.06
CA ALA A 679 22.07 -29.70 34.41
C ALA A 679 20.65 -29.17 34.66
N ARG A 680 20.33 -27.98 34.12
CA ARG A 680 18.96 -27.43 34.17
C ARG A 680 17.98 -28.22 33.33
N TRP A 681 18.33 -28.53 32.07
CA TRP A 681 17.46 -29.33 31.20
C TRP A 681 17.18 -30.71 31.79
N GLN A 682 18.17 -31.34 32.44
CA GLN A 682 18.00 -32.64 33.11
C GLN A 682 17.10 -32.59 34.35
N ALA A 683 16.85 -31.41 34.92
CA ALA A 683 15.95 -31.24 36.05
C ALA A 683 14.48 -31.06 35.62
N MET A 684 14.22 -30.92 34.32
CA MET A 684 12.89 -30.77 33.73
C MET A 684 12.36 -32.12 33.21
N ASP A 685 11.09 -32.12 32.77
CA ASP A 685 10.46 -33.29 32.17
C ASP A 685 11.10 -33.61 30.80
N ASP A 686 11.65 -34.83 30.67
CA ASP A 686 12.32 -35.30 29.45
C ASP A 686 11.32 -35.63 28.32
N ASP A 687 10.01 -35.68 28.61
CA ASP A 687 8.96 -35.90 27.59
C ASP A 687 8.59 -34.60 26.83
N ASP A 688 9.04 -33.42 27.28
CA ASP A 688 8.87 -32.15 26.56
C ASP A 688 9.88 -32.02 25.41
N GLU A 689 9.38 -31.83 24.19
CA GLU A 689 10.20 -31.76 22.98
C GLU A 689 11.18 -30.57 22.98
N ILE A 690 10.82 -29.42 23.55
CA ILE A 690 11.71 -28.26 23.64
C ILE A 690 12.88 -28.59 24.57
N VAL A 691 12.59 -29.23 25.71
CA VAL A 691 13.61 -29.65 26.69
C VAL A 691 14.56 -30.66 26.06
N ALA A 692 14.02 -31.72 25.48
CA ALA A 692 14.81 -32.81 24.88
C ALA A 692 15.70 -32.33 23.73
N VAL A 693 15.19 -31.46 22.85
CA VAL A 693 15.97 -30.92 21.72
C VAL A 693 17.11 -30.02 22.23
N ASN A 694 16.85 -29.12 23.18
CA ASN A 694 17.90 -28.25 23.72
C ASN A 694 18.94 -29.03 24.55
N LYS A 695 18.51 -30.07 25.27
CA LYS A 695 19.39 -31.04 25.94
C LYS A 695 20.32 -31.74 24.95
N ALA A 696 19.79 -32.19 23.80
CA ALA A 696 20.58 -32.81 22.75
C ALA A 696 21.60 -31.85 22.12
N VAL A 697 21.25 -30.57 21.98
CA VAL A 697 22.19 -29.52 21.58
C VAL A 697 23.29 -29.31 22.63
N CYS A 698 22.98 -29.34 23.92
CA CYS A 698 24.02 -29.28 24.97
C CYS A 698 24.98 -30.48 24.87
N PHE A 699 24.45 -31.69 24.68
CA PHE A 699 25.27 -32.88 24.46
C PHE A 699 26.19 -32.75 23.25
N LEU A 700 25.74 -32.11 22.16
CA LEU A 700 26.58 -31.81 20.99
C LEU A 700 27.82 -31.00 21.37
N TYR A 701 27.62 -29.85 22.02
CA TYR A 701 28.69 -28.93 22.37
C TYR A 701 29.64 -29.49 23.44
N LEU A 702 29.16 -30.44 24.25
CA LEU A 702 29.97 -31.20 25.20
C LEU A 702 30.65 -32.42 24.58
N GLY A 703 30.52 -32.66 23.27
CA GLY A 703 31.15 -33.77 22.56
C GLY A 703 30.50 -35.14 22.79
N ARG A 704 29.28 -35.17 23.35
CA ARG A 704 28.52 -36.38 23.73
C ARG A 704 27.41 -36.67 22.73
N MET A 705 27.76 -36.68 21.44
CA MET A 705 26.78 -36.71 20.33
C MET A 705 25.88 -37.97 20.33
N ASP A 706 26.40 -39.12 20.76
CA ASP A 706 25.59 -40.34 20.86
C ASP A 706 24.43 -40.19 21.86
N GLU A 707 24.67 -39.54 23.00
CA GLU A 707 23.62 -39.30 24.00
C GLU A 707 22.56 -38.31 23.48
N GLY A 708 22.99 -37.29 22.75
CA GLY A 708 22.07 -36.36 22.09
C GLY A 708 21.21 -37.03 21.01
N ARG A 709 21.81 -37.92 20.21
CA ARG A 709 21.08 -38.73 19.23
C ARG A 709 20.06 -39.63 19.92
N ASP A 710 20.51 -40.41 20.92
CA ASP A 710 19.68 -41.40 21.59
C ASP A 710 18.49 -40.74 22.32
N ALA A 711 18.69 -39.55 22.89
CA ALA A 711 17.60 -38.76 23.50
C ALA A 711 16.53 -38.35 22.47
N MET A 712 16.93 -37.81 21.32
CA MET A 712 15.98 -37.40 20.27
C MET A 712 15.31 -38.60 19.58
N GLU A 713 16.05 -39.68 19.32
CA GLU A 713 15.46 -40.93 18.79
C GLU A 713 14.46 -41.55 19.78
N GLY A 714 14.80 -41.50 21.07
CA GLY A 714 13.95 -41.89 22.17
C GLY A 714 12.62 -41.17 22.08
N LEU A 715 12.63 -39.84 22.03
CA LEU A 715 11.42 -39.02 21.97
C LEU A 715 10.50 -39.38 20.78
N VAL A 716 11.06 -39.53 19.57
CA VAL A 716 10.26 -39.96 18.40
C VAL A 716 9.63 -41.34 18.62
N THR A 717 10.32 -42.23 19.35
CA THR A 717 9.90 -43.62 19.54
C THR A 717 8.96 -43.81 20.72
N THR A 718 9.13 -43.07 21.81
CA THR A 718 8.39 -43.24 23.06
C THR A 718 7.15 -42.34 23.12
N THR A 719 7.26 -41.08 22.72
CA THR A 719 6.16 -40.11 22.79
C THR A 719 5.48 -39.89 21.45
N GLY A 720 6.12 -40.29 20.34
CA GLY A 720 5.63 -40.02 18.99
C GLY A 720 5.80 -38.56 18.57
N ALA A 721 6.68 -37.80 19.23
CA ALA A 721 6.99 -36.43 18.85
C ALA A 721 7.62 -36.37 17.46
N ALA A 722 7.26 -35.34 16.70
CA ALA A 722 7.68 -35.19 15.31
C ALA A 722 7.62 -33.73 14.84
N SER A 723 8.03 -32.76 15.67
CA SER A 723 8.11 -31.37 15.20
C SER A 723 9.24 -31.20 14.17
N HIS A 724 9.15 -30.13 13.38
CA HIS A 724 10.22 -29.72 12.48
C HIS A 724 11.58 -29.63 13.17
N ALA A 725 11.64 -28.99 14.36
CA ALA A 725 12.88 -28.77 15.08
C ALA A 725 13.56 -30.08 15.52
N LEU A 726 12.78 -31.02 16.05
CA LEU A 726 13.29 -32.34 16.45
C LEU A 726 13.82 -33.13 15.25
N LEU A 727 13.02 -33.25 14.19
CA LEU A 727 13.39 -34.04 13.02
C LEU A 727 14.61 -33.46 12.29
N PHE A 728 14.68 -32.13 12.18
CA PHE A 728 15.79 -31.44 11.55
C PHE A 728 17.08 -31.58 12.36
N ASN A 729 17.00 -31.43 13.68
CA ASN A 729 18.15 -31.57 14.58
C ASN A 729 18.63 -33.02 14.67
N LEU A 730 17.73 -34.00 14.72
CA LEU A 730 18.08 -35.42 14.67
C LEU A 730 18.71 -35.80 13.33
N SER A 731 18.19 -35.27 12.23
CA SER A 731 18.78 -35.44 10.89
C SER A 731 20.17 -34.82 10.80
N THR A 732 20.40 -33.69 11.49
CA THR A 732 21.72 -33.07 11.64
C THR A 732 22.66 -33.97 12.45
N MET A 733 22.21 -34.57 13.55
CA MET A 733 23.01 -35.54 14.30
C MET A 733 23.42 -36.73 13.44
N TYR A 734 22.53 -37.25 12.59
CA TYR A 734 22.91 -38.32 11.67
C TYR A 734 24.02 -37.91 10.72
N GLU A 735 23.96 -36.70 10.15
CA GLU A 735 25.02 -36.17 9.28
C GLU A 735 26.36 -36.05 10.01
N LEU A 736 26.35 -35.69 11.29
CA LEU A 736 27.56 -35.52 12.10
C LEU A 736 28.15 -36.85 12.60
N CYS A 737 27.30 -37.85 12.86
CA CYS A 737 27.72 -39.12 13.45
C CYS A 737 28.09 -40.20 12.43
N THR A 738 27.65 -40.12 11.16
CA THR A 738 27.91 -41.20 10.18
C THR A 738 27.77 -40.78 8.71
N ASP A 739 28.63 -41.36 7.85
CA ASP A 739 28.50 -41.27 6.38
C ASP A 739 27.24 -41.98 5.84
N GLY A 740 26.66 -42.90 6.62
CA GLY A 740 25.43 -43.62 6.29
C GLY A 740 24.13 -42.85 6.57
N HIS A 741 24.22 -41.54 6.85
CA HIS A 741 23.11 -40.73 7.36
C HIS A 741 21.85 -40.77 6.48
N ARG A 742 22.00 -40.92 5.16
CA ARG A 742 20.86 -40.90 4.23
C ARG A 742 19.89 -42.05 4.49
N GLY A 743 20.43 -43.22 4.83
CA GLY A 743 19.61 -44.38 5.20
C GLY A 743 18.88 -44.18 6.53
N LEU A 744 19.52 -43.52 7.50
CA LEU A 744 18.91 -43.21 8.79
C LEU A 744 17.78 -42.18 8.67
N LYS A 745 17.99 -41.11 7.89
CA LYS A 745 16.96 -40.11 7.60
C LYS A 745 15.73 -40.71 6.92
N LEU A 746 15.93 -41.61 5.96
CA LEU A 746 14.81 -42.32 5.31
C LEU A 746 14.07 -43.24 6.29
N LYS A 747 14.78 -43.99 7.12
CA LYS A 747 14.17 -44.81 8.19
C LYS A 747 13.41 -43.96 9.22
N LEU A 748 13.93 -42.78 9.54
CA LEU A 748 13.24 -41.83 10.40
C LEU A 748 11.93 -41.35 9.75
N ALA A 749 11.97 -40.99 8.46
CA ALA A 749 10.76 -40.64 7.71
C ALA A 749 9.75 -41.80 7.65
N GLU A 750 10.19 -43.04 7.46
CA GLU A 750 9.35 -44.24 7.53
C GLU A 750 8.70 -44.42 8.90
N ARG A 751 9.46 -44.22 9.98
CA ARG A 751 8.96 -44.32 11.35
C ARG A 751 7.91 -43.24 11.63
N VAL A 752 8.20 -42.00 11.29
CA VAL A 752 7.29 -40.86 11.52
C VAL A 752 6.02 -41.01 10.68
N ALA A 753 6.11 -41.47 9.42
CA ALA A 753 4.94 -41.76 8.60
C ALA A 753 4.05 -42.88 9.18
N GLY A 754 4.64 -43.77 10.00
CA GLY A 754 3.93 -44.82 10.73
C GLY A 754 3.19 -44.36 11.98
N LEU A 755 3.51 -43.17 12.53
CA LEU A 755 2.84 -42.60 13.70
C LEU A 755 1.36 -42.29 13.43
N ASP A 756 0.55 -42.27 14.48
CA ASP A 756 -0.88 -42.01 14.35
C ASP A 756 -1.18 -40.57 13.93
N GLU A 757 -2.27 -40.44 13.17
CA GLU A 757 -2.76 -39.15 12.70
C GLU A 757 -3.28 -38.34 13.89
N SER A 758 -3.01 -37.04 13.88
CA SER A 758 -3.48 -36.15 14.92
C SER A 758 -3.78 -34.76 14.35
N PRO A 759 -4.62 -33.95 15.03
CA PRO A 759 -4.87 -32.56 14.63
C PRO A 759 -3.60 -31.68 14.61
N ALA A 760 -2.48 -32.13 15.18
CA ALA A 760 -1.19 -31.43 15.13
C ALA A 760 -0.49 -31.55 13.76
N GLY A 761 -1.01 -32.38 12.85
CA GLY A 761 -0.48 -32.59 11.52
C GLY A 761 0.26 -33.91 11.41
N TRP A 762 -0.12 -34.74 10.44
CA TRP A 762 0.50 -36.02 10.17
C TRP A 762 1.61 -35.95 9.11
N GLU A 763 1.34 -35.31 7.97
CA GLU A 763 2.31 -35.20 6.88
C GLU A 763 3.51 -34.31 7.27
N ARG A 764 4.71 -34.69 6.82
CA ARG A 764 5.96 -33.94 6.97
C ARG A 764 6.63 -33.71 5.62
N VAL A 765 7.54 -32.75 5.55
CA VAL A 765 8.23 -32.36 4.31
C VAL A 765 9.67 -32.85 4.29
N ASN A 766 10.27 -32.95 3.09
CA ASN A 766 11.68 -33.35 2.93
C ASN A 766 12.64 -32.46 3.73
N ALA A 767 12.29 -31.17 3.93
CA ALA A 767 13.07 -30.24 4.72
C ALA A 767 13.21 -30.69 6.19
N ASP A 768 12.17 -31.28 6.79
CA ASP A 768 12.19 -31.78 8.17
C ASP A 768 13.26 -32.87 8.37
N PHE A 769 13.54 -33.66 7.33
CA PHE A 769 14.48 -34.78 7.38
C PHE A 769 15.83 -34.46 6.69
N LYS A 770 16.01 -33.23 6.17
CA LYS A 770 17.14 -32.86 5.29
C LYS A 770 17.36 -33.88 4.16
N LEU A 771 16.30 -34.23 3.42
CA LEU A 771 16.30 -35.21 2.32
C LEU A 771 16.43 -34.60 0.93
#